data_AF-A0A353GKE5-F1
#
_entry.id   AF-A0A353GKE5-F1
#
_cell.length_a   1.000
_cell.length_b   1.000
_cell.length_c   1.000
_cell.angle_alpha   90.00
_cell.angle_beta   90.00
_cell.angle_gamma   90.00
#
_symmetry.space_group_name_H-M   'P 1'
#
loop_
_entity.id
_entity.type
_entity.pdbx_description
1 polymer ?
#
loop_
_entity_poly.entity_id
_entity_poly.type
_entity_poly.pdbx_seq_one_letter_code
_entity_poly.pdbx_strand_id
1 'polypeptide(L)'
;MHRESNWRNYFIAVVTILCLCLIWPTAHYMMFVYTTKAPTAADELKDYEEKKATLARASIKLGLDLIGGVDVLLSIDADKARERTLANQQTSINKILRDKQTNAQLSINKDLSGLTLTLEQKADARQIANLLGDYVGSSHPFEEFSADALAKDGKVQLTLANDYFQRQMKDSVQTAEKSIRKRVDQFGVTQPSVSQQSSKAGVAIRVQIPGEKDPDYVIDQVIRPAQLEFYLLCDKEDIRWQDYYEKKPVAGPRGETREEFVPIAGKTLPSEYAGMPGDAPGLDAEGKKTKIMYIVKAQPAMTGANLRDAYVTTNPQDLQDPIQVGFAFNPIGAAEFRKITADNVGHPLAIALDKYIFSAPNIKGVIPGGQGVITGNFNSQTAQDLALVLKAGALPADMKASEKRAVGPTLGAESIQDSVKALVVSAAAITIFMVCYYGTAGFLSIIALILNIILVVACLGLFNATLTLSGIGGIVLTIGMAVDTNVLIYERFREEIAAGRTLHAAIRVGFARAFSVIFDSHLTSLLGAGVLLQFGQGSVQGFALTMIFGLIANLFTGLTVTYALCVLWEGKFGKLSVGKLHFFGKPNFDFVGWRKYTFSVSGALNILVIIFILWGGLEYAVDFKGGVLTEVRMLKSQKDEAQNIQEALTKAGLDGEQARVQSSQRVGASDKNDYLVRLALQAPEGKPKSQGDTLYTQKLIENALLKQYPKESIEFIGTTSVSQEAGEEFQSIAWLVIIATSICILAYLWFRFELVFGIGAVVALIHDLCLTLGVLKLMHYQISLDVVSALLILLGFSVNDTIVIFDRI
;
A
#
# COMPACT_ATOMS: atom_id res chain seq x y z
N MET A 1 40.34 22.46 30.09
CA MET A 1 39.07 23.10 29.64
C MET A 1 38.91 23.16 28.12
N HIS A 2 39.95 23.42 27.30
CA HIS A 2 39.88 23.19 25.84
C HIS A 2 39.52 21.74 25.42
N ARG A 3 39.69 20.76 26.33
CA ARG A 3 39.40 19.34 26.07
C ARG A 3 37.91 18.97 26.01
N GLU A 4 37.00 19.67 26.72
CA GLU A 4 35.57 19.30 26.74
C GLU A 4 34.81 19.70 25.47
N SER A 5 35.24 20.74 24.76
CA SER A 5 34.64 21.16 23.47
C SER A 5 35.17 20.33 22.29
N ASN A 6 36.43 19.88 22.36
CA ASN A 6 37.09 19.25 21.21
C ASN A 6 36.40 17.96 20.76
N TRP A 7 36.01 17.06 21.68
CA TRP A 7 35.37 15.80 21.29
C TRP A 7 34.01 16.02 20.61
N ARG A 8 33.22 17.01 21.04
CA ARG A 8 31.95 17.37 20.39
C ARG A 8 32.18 17.86 18.98
N ASN A 9 33.18 18.72 18.78
CA ASN A 9 33.52 19.23 17.45
C ASN A 9 33.98 18.11 16.51
N TYR A 10 34.81 17.18 17.00
CA TYR A 10 35.19 15.98 16.25
C TYR A 10 33.98 15.10 15.94
N PHE A 11 33.09 14.88 16.90
CA PHE A 11 31.88 14.09 16.69
C PHE A 11 30.96 14.72 15.64
N ILE A 12 30.72 16.04 15.72
CA ILE A 12 29.93 16.78 14.74
C ILE A 12 30.57 16.67 13.35
N ALA A 13 31.89 16.84 13.24
CA ALA A 13 32.59 16.72 11.96
C ALA A 13 32.47 15.31 11.36
N VAL A 14 32.68 14.27 12.15
CA VAL A 14 32.55 12.86 11.71
C VAL A 14 31.12 12.58 11.24
N VAL A 15 30.12 12.98 12.02
CA VAL A 15 28.70 12.79 11.67
C VAL A 15 28.37 13.55 10.37
N THR A 16 28.87 14.77 10.21
CA THR A 16 28.63 15.59 9.02
C THR A 16 29.25 14.96 7.78
N ILE A 17 30.50 14.48 7.87
CA ILE A 17 31.19 13.79 6.77
C ILE A 17 30.44 12.52 6.38
N LEU A 18 30.00 11.73 7.37
CA LEU A 18 29.22 10.51 7.14
C LEU A 18 27.89 10.82 6.42
N CYS A 19 27.20 11.89 6.83
CA CYS A 19 25.97 12.34 6.15
C CYS A 19 26.23 12.74 4.70
N LEU A 20 27.29 13.51 4.43
CA LEU A 20 27.67 13.89 3.07
C LEU A 20 28.00 12.66 2.21
N CYS A 21 28.66 11.66 2.78
CA CYS A 21 28.93 10.39 2.08
C CYS A 21 27.64 9.63 1.75
N LEU A 22 26.66 9.62 2.65
CA LEU A 22 25.35 8.98 2.43
C LEU A 22 24.49 9.72 1.39
N ILE A 23 24.62 11.04 1.30
CA ILE A 23 23.87 11.87 0.34
C ILE A 23 24.53 11.84 -1.05
N TRP A 24 25.84 11.61 -1.13
CA TRP A 24 26.61 11.68 -2.37
C TRP A 24 26.01 10.87 -3.53
N PRO A 25 25.56 9.61 -3.37
CA PRO A 25 24.90 8.87 -4.45
C PRO A 25 23.68 9.59 -5.04
N THR A 26 22.86 10.20 -4.18
CA THR A 26 21.68 10.97 -4.59
C THR A 26 22.09 12.26 -5.29
N ALA A 27 23.08 12.98 -4.77
CA ALA A 27 23.60 14.18 -5.41
C ALA A 27 24.21 13.86 -6.80
N HIS A 28 24.93 12.75 -6.91
CA HIS A 28 25.52 12.28 -8.16
C HIS A 28 24.46 11.85 -9.19
N TYR A 29 23.40 11.16 -8.76
CA TYR A 29 22.25 10.85 -9.61
C TYR A 29 21.60 12.12 -10.15
N MET A 30 21.28 13.08 -9.27
CA MET A 30 20.68 14.36 -9.67
C MET A 30 21.61 15.12 -10.64
N MET A 31 22.90 15.21 -10.32
CA MET A 31 23.87 15.86 -11.21
C MET A 31 23.91 15.20 -12.58
N PHE A 32 23.94 13.86 -12.65
CA PHE A 32 23.91 13.13 -13.91
C PHE A 32 22.68 13.46 -14.75
N VAL A 33 21.49 13.40 -14.14
CA VAL A 33 20.20 13.67 -14.82
C VAL A 33 20.10 15.12 -15.31
N TYR A 34 20.59 16.09 -14.54
CA TYR A 34 20.52 17.51 -14.91
C TYR A 34 21.60 17.96 -15.91
N THR A 35 22.79 17.35 -15.88
CA THR A 35 23.93 17.78 -16.71
C THR A 35 24.10 16.97 -17.98
N THR A 36 23.66 15.71 -18.00
CA THR A 36 23.85 14.80 -19.12
C THR A 36 22.57 14.78 -19.97
N LYS A 37 22.64 15.25 -21.22
CA LYS A 37 21.52 15.12 -22.16
C LYS A 37 21.40 13.67 -22.63
N ALA A 38 20.17 13.17 -22.73
CA ALA A 38 19.91 11.85 -23.30
C ALA A 38 20.37 11.83 -24.78
N PRO A 39 21.21 10.86 -25.17
CA PRO A 39 21.67 10.71 -26.55
C PRO A 39 20.53 10.22 -27.45
N THR A 40 20.65 10.47 -28.76
CA THR A 40 19.65 10.07 -29.77
C THR A 40 19.98 8.74 -30.43
N ALA A 41 21.23 8.30 -30.38
CA ALA A 41 21.65 6.99 -30.89
C ALA A 41 21.19 5.87 -29.94
N ALA A 42 20.62 4.79 -30.50
CA ALA A 42 20.00 3.71 -29.71
C ALA A 42 20.97 3.00 -28.75
N ASP A 43 22.22 2.75 -29.19
CA ASP A 43 23.23 2.08 -28.36
C ASP A 43 23.69 2.98 -27.21
N GLU A 44 23.92 4.27 -27.47
CA GLU A 44 24.28 5.26 -26.44
C GLU A 44 23.12 5.53 -25.47
N LEU A 45 21.87 5.45 -25.95
CA LEU A 45 20.67 5.62 -25.14
C LEU A 45 20.51 4.47 -24.15
N LYS A 46 20.86 3.25 -24.58
CA LYS A 46 20.84 2.08 -23.70
C LYS A 46 21.86 2.21 -22.57
N ASP A 47 23.10 2.60 -22.88
CA ASP A 47 24.15 2.84 -21.88
C ASP A 47 23.78 4.00 -20.94
N TYR A 48 23.17 5.06 -21.49
CA TYR A 48 22.66 6.18 -20.70
C TYR A 48 21.58 5.73 -19.71
N GLU A 49 20.57 4.99 -20.15
CA GLU A 49 19.50 4.50 -19.28
C GLU A 49 19.99 3.47 -18.26
N GLU A 50 20.95 2.61 -18.62
CA GLU A 50 21.56 1.65 -17.67
C GLU A 50 22.36 2.38 -16.58
N LYS A 51 23.15 3.39 -16.95
CA LYS A 51 23.88 4.23 -16.00
C LYS A 51 22.94 5.04 -15.11
N LYS A 52 21.90 5.64 -15.70
CA LYS A 52 20.84 6.36 -14.98
C LYS A 52 20.14 5.44 -13.97
N ALA A 53 19.76 4.24 -14.37
CA ALA A 53 19.12 3.26 -13.50
C ALA A 53 20.05 2.81 -12.35
N THR A 54 21.34 2.62 -12.63
CA THR A 54 22.34 2.25 -11.62
C THR A 54 22.49 3.35 -10.57
N LEU A 55 22.59 4.61 -11.00
CA LEU A 55 22.65 5.76 -10.10
C LEU A 55 21.35 5.97 -9.33
N ALA A 56 20.20 5.79 -9.98
CA ALA A 56 18.89 5.87 -9.35
C ALA A 56 18.78 4.84 -8.21
N ARG A 57 19.17 3.58 -8.43
CA ARG A 57 19.15 2.51 -7.41
C ARG A 57 19.98 2.84 -6.17
N ALA A 58 21.04 3.62 -6.31
CA ALA A 58 21.89 4.07 -5.20
C ALA A 58 21.38 5.36 -4.52
N SER A 59 20.44 6.08 -5.13
CA SER A 59 19.86 7.31 -4.60
C SER A 59 18.68 7.06 -3.67
N ILE A 60 18.26 8.09 -2.93
CA ILE A 60 17.05 8.05 -2.11
C ILE A 60 15.84 7.70 -2.97
N LYS A 61 15.05 6.74 -2.49
CA LYS A 61 13.82 6.31 -3.17
C LYS A 61 12.79 7.44 -3.09
N LEU A 62 12.17 7.75 -4.22
CA LEU A 62 11.07 8.70 -4.28
C LEU A 62 9.75 7.93 -4.27
N GLY A 63 8.75 8.47 -3.57
CA GLY A 63 7.41 7.91 -3.50
C GLY A 63 6.65 8.13 -4.80
N LEU A 64 5.63 7.32 -5.03
CA LEU A 64 4.80 7.40 -6.24
C LEU A 64 4.08 8.75 -6.37
N ASP A 65 3.76 9.39 -5.25
CA ASP A 65 3.22 10.76 -5.24
C ASP A 65 4.17 11.80 -5.87
N LEU A 66 5.46 11.50 -5.95
CA LEU A 66 6.49 12.39 -6.51
C LEU A 66 6.84 12.04 -7.97
N ILE A 67 6.88 10.75 -8.31
CA ILE A 67 7.35 10.28 -9.62
C ILE A 67 6.23 9.78 -10.55
N GLY A 68 5.01 9.66 -10.03
CA GLY A 68 3.91 8.95 -10.68
C GLY A 68 4.11 7.43 -10.64
N GLY A 69 3.04 6.68 -10.78
CA GLY A 69 3.09 5.22 -10.70
C GLY A 69 1.77 4.59 -10.26
N VAL A 70 1.83 3.29 -10.04
CA VAL A 70 0.74 2.46 -9.52
C VAL A 70 1.10 1.92 -8.13
N ASP A 71 0.26 2.18 -7.12
CA ASP A 71 0.28 1.57 -5.78
C ASP A 71 -0.94 0.65 -5.62
N VAL A 72 -0.74 -0.61 -5.27
CA VAL A 72 -1.83 -1.58 -5.08
C VAL A 72 -1.61 -2.34 -3.78
N LEU A 73 -2.66 -2.42 -2.95
CA LEU A 73 -2.69 -3.24 -1.75
C LEU A 73 -3.43 -4.54 -2.03
N LEU A 74 -2.73 -5.66 -1.92
CA LEU A 74 -3.22 -7.00 -2.21
C LEU A 74 -3.39 -7.81 -0.94
N SER A 75 -4.52 -8.49 -0.81
CA SER A 75 -4.73 -9.47 0.26
C SER A 75 -5.12 -10.81 -0.33
N ILE A 76 -4.88 -11.90 0.39
CA ILE A 76 -5.36 -13.21 -0.03
C ILE A 76 -6.89 -13.23 0.11
N ASP A 77 -7.57 -13.78 -0.89
CA ASP A 77 -8.99 -14.11 -0.79
C ASP A 77 -9.17 -15.30 0.16
N ALA A 78 -9.43 -15.00 1.44
CA ALA A 78 -9.50 -16.00 2.50
C ALA A 78 -10.62 -17.03 2.26
N ASP A 79 -11.74 -16.61 1.68
CA ASP A 79 -12.88 -17.51 1.42
C ASP A 79 -12.53 -18.51 0.32
N LYS A 80 -11.98 -18.02 -0.81
CA LYS A 80 -11.49 -18.91 -1.88
C LYS A 80 -10.32 -19.78 -1.43
N ALA A 81 -9.42 -19.24 -0.62
CA ALA A 81 -8.31 -20.01 -0.07
C ALA A 81 -8.82 -21.13 0.85
N ARG A 82 -9.84 -20.85 1.67
CA ARG A 82 -10.48 -21.85 2.54
C ARG A 82 -11.21 -22.90 1.73
N GLU A 83 -12.00 -22.50 0.75
CA GLU A 83 -12.68 -23.40 -0.18
C GLU A 83 -11.67 -24.32 -0.88
N ARG A 84 -10.57 -23.76 -1.40
CA ARG A 84 -9.50 -24.52 -2.05
C ARG A 84 -8.82 -25.50 -1.10
N THR A 85 -8.52 -25.09 0.13
CA THR A 85 -7.95 -25.98 1.14
C THR A 85 -8.91 -27.14 1.43
N LEU A 86 -10.19 -26.86 1.64
CA LEU A 86 -11.20 -27.88 1.88
C LEU A 86 -11.36 -28.83 0.67
N ALA A 87 -11.38 -28.31 -0.55
CA ALA A 87 -11.45 -29.12 -1.77
C ALA A 87 -10.22 -30.03 -1.95
N ASN A 88 -9.02 -29.53 -1.64
CA ASN A 88 -7.78 -30.32 -1.67
C ASN A 88 -7.81 -31.44 -0.61
N GLN A 89 -8.28 -31.14 0.60
CA GLN A 89 -8.41 -32.14 1.67
C GLN A 89 -9.49 -33.16 1.34
N GLN A 90 -10.64 -32.73 0.82
CA GLN A 90 -11.71 -33.61 0.35
C GLN A 90 -11.18 -34.59 -0.71
N THR A 91 -10.40 -34.09 -1.67
CA THR A 91 -9.80 -34.92 -2.73
C THR A 91 -8.80 -35.93 -2.16
N SER A 92 -7.96 -35.50 -1.22
CA SER A 92 -6.94 -36.36 -0.59
C SER A 92 -7.58 -37.46 0.25
N ILE A 93 -8.61 -37.11 1.04
CA ILE A 93 -9.35 -38.08 1.85
C ILE A 93 -10.14 -39.03 0.93
N ASN A 94 -10.83 -38.52 -0.10
CA ASN A 94 -11.56 -39.37 -1.05
C ASN A 94 -10.65 -40.40 -1.74
N LYS A 95 -9.40 -40.04 -2.05
CA LYS A 95 -8.42 -40.99 -2.61
C LYS A 95 -8.14 -42.13 -1.64
N ILE A 96 -7.90 -41.82 -0.36
CA ILE A 96 -7.64 -42.84 0.67
C ILE A 96 -8.86 -43.73 0.87
N LEU A 97 -10.06 -43.14 0.92
CA LEU A 97 -11.31 -43.90 1.05
C LEU A 97 -11.52 -44.87 -0.13
N ARG A 98 -11.15 -44.46 -1.35
CA ARG A 98 -11.18 -45.34 -2.54
C ARG A 98 -10.14 -46.44 -2.48
N ASP A 99 -8.89 -46.11 -2.16
CA ASP A 99 -7.80 -47.09 -2.07
C ASP A 99 -8.08 -48.16 -1.02
N LYS A 100 -8.86 -47.82 0.02
CA LYS A 100 -9.31 -48.72 1.09
C LYS A 100 -10.70 -49.31 0.87
N GLN A 101 -11.34 -49.05 -0.28
CA GLN A 101 -12.66 -49.57 -0.67
C GLN A 101 -13.78 -49.30 0.38
N THR A 102 -13.76 -48.13 1.01
CA THR A 102 -14.78 -47.74 2.00
C THR A 102 -15.91 -46.94 1.36
N ASN A 103 -17.16 -47.18 1.77
CA ASN A 103 -18.35 -46.51 1.21
C ASN A 103 -18.72 -45.27 2.03
N ALA A 104 -17.99 -44.18 1.83
CA ALA A 104 -18.24 -42.89 2.48
C ALA A 104 -18.16 -41.72 1.48
N GLN A 105 -18.99 -40.70 1.72
CA GLN A 105 -19.05 -39.48 0.92
C GLN A 105 -18.64 -38.29 1.77
N LEU A 106 -17.82 -37.41 1.19
CA LEU A 106 -17.46 -36.12 1.78
C LEU A 106 -18.09 -35.00 0.97
N SER A 107 -18.65 -34.02 1.68
CA SER A 107 -19.15 -32.76 1.11
C SER A 107 -18.58 -31.58 1.87
N ILE A 108 -18.23 -30.50 1.17
CA ILE A 108 -17.81 -29.25 1.79
C ILE A 108 -19.01 -28.58 2.45
N ASN A 109 -18.86 -28.08 3.67
CA ASN A 109 -19.93 -27.34 4.36
C ASN A 109 -20.19 -26.00 3.65
N LYS A 110 -21.46 -25.58 3.58
CA LYS A 110 -21.85 -24.33 2.88
C LYS A 110 -21.24 -23.06 3.49
N ASP A 111 -20.91 -23.09 4.78
CA ASP A 111 -20.27 -22.00 5.53
C ASP A 111 -18.74 -22.06 5.48
N LEU A 112 -18.16 -23.00 4.72
CA LEU A 112 -16.73 -23.26 4.63
C LEU A 112 -16.08 -23.57 5.99
N SER A 113 -16.86 -23.99 7.00
CA SER A 113 -16.32 -24.34 8.33
C SER A 113 -15.48 -25.62 8.31
N GLY A 114 -15.69 -26.49 7.32
CA GLY A 114 -15.14 -27.84 7.32
C GLY A 114 -15.71 -28.75 6.25
N LEU A 115 -15.50 -30.06 6.45
CA LEU A 115 -16.09 -31.12 5.62
C LEU A 115 -17.13 -31.89 6.44
N THR A 116 -18.23 -32.28 5.81
CA THR A 116 -19.16 -33.28 6.36
C THR A 116 -18.87 -34.63 5.74
N LEU A 117 -18.51 -35.59 6.57
CA LEU A 117 -18.40 -36.99 6.19
C LEU A 117 -19.74 -37.68 6.46
N THR A 118 -20.27 -38.38 5.46
CA THR A 118 -21.48 -39.21 5.56
C THR A 118 -21.14 -40.64 5.20
N LEU A 119 -21.48 -41.58 6.08
CA LEU A 119 -21.32 -43.01 5.85
C LEU A 119 -22.51 -43.56 5.08
N GLU A 120 -22.26 -44.43 4.09
CA GLU A 120 -23.31 -45.22 3.46
C GLU A 120 -23.63 -46.47 4.30
N GLN A 121 -22.64 -47.01 5.02
CA GLN A 121 -22.80 -48.13 5.96
C GLN A 121 -22.22 -47.80 7.34
N LYS A 122 -23.03 -47.93 8.39
CA LYS A 122 -22.61 -47.63 9.78
C LYS A 122 -21.50 -48.57 10.30
N ALA A 123 -21.32 -49.75 9.69
CA ALA A 123 -20.30 -50.71 10.06
C ALA A 123 -18.86 -50.20 9.83
N ASP A 124 -18.68 -49.28 8.87
CA ASP A 124 -17.37 -48.77 8.46
C ASP A 124 -16.84 -47.65 9.39
N ALA A 125 -17.65 -47.20 10.36
CA ALA A 125 -17.37 -46.03 11.19
C ALA A 125 -16.03 -46.12 11.94
N ARG A 126 -15.70 -47.28 12.54
CA ARG A 126 -14.43 -47.47 13.27
C ARG A 126 -13.22 -47.51 12.34
N GLN A 127 -13.37 -48.13 11.17
CA GLN A 127 -12.30 -48.21 10.18
C GLN A 127 -11.97 -46.83 9.62
N ILE A 128 -13.00 -46.05 9.27
CA ILE A 128 -12.84 -44.70 8.75
C ILE A 128 -12.35 -43.75 9.84
N ALA A 129 -12.81 -43.90 11.09
CA ALA A 129 -12.31 -43.11 12.20
C ALA A 129 -10.79 -43.29 12.42
N ASN A 130 -10.30 -44.54 12.34
CA ASN A 130 -8.86 -44.81 12.43
C ASN A 130 -8.08 -44.24 11.23
N LEU A 131 -8.64 -44.30 10.01
CA LEU A 131 -7.99 -43.74 8.82
C LEU A 131 -7.90 -42.20 8.86
N LEU A 132 -8.87 -41.55 9.49
CA LEU A 132 -8.90 -40.09 9.64
C LEU A 132 -8.12 -39.59 10.86
N GLY A 133 -7.68 -40.48 11.75
CA GLY A 133 -6.86 -40.12 12.91
C GLY A 133 -5.59 -39.35 12.54
N ASP A 134 -4.98 -39.66 11.40
CA ASP A 134 -3.77 -38.99 10.88
C ASP A 134 -4.05 -37.60 10.26
N TYR A 135 -5.32 -37.18 10.17
CA TYR A 135 -5.76 -35.89 9.61
C TYR A 135 -6.27 -34.92 10.68
N VAL A 136 -6.11 -35.29 11.95
CA VAL A 136 -6.79 -34.66 13.08
C VAL A 136 -5.81 -34.36 14.20
N GLY A 137 -5.91 -33.17 14.78
CA GLY A 137 -5.06 -32.72 15.88
C GLY A 137 -4.34 -31.40 15.60
N SER A 138 -3.54 -30.93 16.56
CA SER A 138 -2.99 -29.56 16.59
C SER A 138 -1.98 -29.21 15.47
N SER A 139 -1.52 -30.21 14.70
CA SER A 139 -0.66 -30.02 13.51
C SER A 139 -1.33 -30.41 12.19
N HIS A 140 -2.61 -30.77 12.23
CA HIS A 140 -3.34 -31.31 11.10
C HIS A 140 -4.45 -30.36 10.61
N PRO A 141 -5.02 -30.62 9.41
CA PRO A 141 -6.00 -29.72 8.82
C PRO A 141 -7.30 -29.59 9.62
N PHE A 142 -7.72 -30.64 10.33
CA PHE A 142 -9.00 -30.68 11.03
C PHE A 142 -8.85 -30.71 12.55
N GLU A 143 -9.80 -30.08 13.23
CA GLU A 143 -9.99 -30.21 14.68
C GLU A 143 -10.39 -31.63 15.05
N GLU A 144 -10.29 -31.94 16.35
CA GLU A 144 -10.64 -33.26 16.87
C GLU A 144 -12.10 -33.62 16.61
N PHE A 145 -12.37 -34.84 16.12
CA PHE A 145 -13.72 -35.33 15.89
C PHE A 145 -14.00 -36.59 16.69
N SER A 146 -15.26 -36.78 17.09
CA SER A 146 -15.68 -37.95 17.86
C SER A 146 -15.94 -39.16 16.96
N ALA A 147 -15.13 -40.21 17.10
CA ALA A 147 -15.36 -41.50 16.48
C ALA A 147 -16.69 -42.15 16.92
N ASP A 148 -17.11 -41.89 18.17
CA ASP A 148 -18.37 -42.39 18.72
C ASP A 148 -19.59 -41.68 18.11
N ALA A 149 -19.48 -40.38 17.82
CA ALA A 149 -20.51 -39.62 17.10
C ALA A 149 -20.67 -40.16 15.66
N LEU A 150 -19.56 -40.42 14.97
CA LEU A 150 -19.58 -41.02 13.62
C LEU A 150 -20.25 -42.41 13.63
N ALA A 151 -19.97 -43.23 14.64
CA ALA A 151 -20.58 -44.56 14.79
C ALA A 151 -22.08 -44.53 15.11
N LYS A 152 -22.55 -43.50 15.84
CA LYS A 152 -23.95 -43.36 16.26
C LYS A 152 -24.83 -42.76 15.16
N ASP A 153 -24.40 -41.63 14.61
CA ASP A 153 -25.22 -40.79 13.72
C ASP A 153 -24.96 -41.06 12.24
N GLY A 154 -23.87 -41.78 11.90
CA GLY A 154 -23.48 -42.05 10.51
C GLY A 154 -22.98 -40.81 9.75
N LYS A 155 -22.82 -39.68 10.46
CA LYS A 155 -22.30 -38.41 9.94
C LYS A 155 -21.39 -37.77 10.98
N VAL A 156 -20.32 -37.13 10.52
CA VAL A 156 -19.47 -36.29 11.39
C VAL A 156 -18.99 -35.06 10.64
N GLN A 157 -18.86 -33.95 11.35
CA GLN A 157 -18.25 -32.73 10.83
C GLN A 157 -16.76 -32.70 11.19
N LEU A 158 -15.94 -32.44 10.19
CA LEU A 158 -14.51 -32.19 10.29
C LEU A 158 -14.29 -30.69 10.17
N THR A 159 -14.21 -29.98 11.30
CA THR A 159 -14.00 -28.53 11.33
C THR A 159 -12.56 -28.21 10.95
N LEU A 160 -12.34 -27.25 10.05
CA LEU A 160 -10.99 -26.80 9.67
C LEU A 160 -10.35 -26.06 10.86
N ALA A 161 -9.18 -26.52 11.31
CA ALA A 161 -8.49 -25.90 12.42
C ALA A 161 -8.00 -24.48 12.03
N ASN A 162 -8.41 -23.47 12.80
CA ASN A 162 -8.06 -22.08 12.51
C ASN A 162 -6.53 -21.85 12.51
N ASP A 163 -5.81 -22.44 13.47
CA ASP A 163 -4.34 -22.31 13.56
C ASP A 163 -3.59 -22.96 12.38
N TYR A 164 -4.15 -24.03 11.80
CA TYR A 164 -3.63 -24.64 10.59
C TYR A 164 -3.83 -23.68 9.40
N PHE A 165 -5.04 -23.16 9.24
CA PHE A 165 -5.38 -22.24 8.15
C PHE A 165 -4.57 -20.93 8.22
N GLN A 166 -4.40 -20.35 9.41
CA GLN A 166 -3.60 -19.13 9.59
C GLN A 166 -2.12 -19.33 9.25
N ARG A 167 -1.53 -20.48 9.62
CA ARG A 167 -0.16 -20.84 9.22
C ARG A 167 -0.05 -20.95 7.69
N GLN A 168 -1.00 -21.66 7.07
CA GLN A 168 -1.05 -21.79 5.61
C GLN A 168 -1.19 -20.43 4.91
N MET A 169 -2.01 -19.53 5.44
CA MET A 169 -2.15 -18.16 4.91
C MET A 169 -0.85 -17.38 5.04
N LYS A 170 -0.17 -17.45 6.18
CA LYS A 170 1.14 -16.80 6.37
C LYS A 170 2.17 -17.29 5.35
N ASP A 171 2.27 -18.59 5.13
CA ASP A 171 3.19 -19.17 4.15
C ASP A 171 2.80 -18.81 2.71
N SER A 172 1.49 -18.75 2.44
CA SER A 172 0.95 -18.31 1.16
C SER A 172 1.28 -16.85 0.87
N VAL A 173 1.20 -15.96 1.87
CA VAL A 173 1.59 -14.55 1.72
C VAL A 173 3.07 -14.43 1.40
N GLN A 174 3.95 -15.15 2.12
CA GLN A 174 5.39 -15.11 1.84
C GLN A 174 5.73 -15.62 0.45
N THR A 175 5.03 -16.66 -0.01
CA THR A 175 5.22 -17.22 -1.35
C THR A 175 4.67 -16.27 -2.42
N ALA A 176 3.49 -15.70 -2.20
CA ALA A 176 2.90 -14.69 -3.07
C ALA A 176 3.80 -13.45 -3.19
N GLU A 177 4.37 -12.96 -2.08
CA GLU A 177 5.31 -11.83 -2.10
C GLU A 177 6.54 -12.13 -2.95
N LYS A 178 7.13 -13.33 -2.82
CA LYS A 178 8.27 -13.73 -3.66
C LYS A 178 7.90 -13.79 -5.15
N SER A 179 6.75 -14.36 -5.49
CA SER A 179 6.27 -14.42 -6.88
C SER A 179 5.97 -13.03 -7.42
N ILE A 180 5.26 -12.19 -6.66
CA ILE A 180 4.94 -10.79 -7.00
C ILE A 180 6.23 -9.99 -7.21
N ARG A 181 7.20 -10.08 -6.28
CA ARG A 181 8.50 -9.41 -6.42
C ARG A 181 9.20 -9.81 -7.72
N LYS A 182 9.26 -11.11 -8.02
CA LYS A 182 9.83 -11.59 -9.28
C LYS A 182 9.09 -11.03 -10.50
N ARG A 183 7.76 -10.96 -10.49
CA ARG A 183 6.97 -10.38 -11.60
C ARG A 183 7.28 -8.91 -11.77
N VAL A 184 7.26 -8.16 -10.68
CA VAL A 184 7.47 -6.72 -10.66
C VAL A 184 8.90 -6.36 -11.14
N ASP A 185 9.91 -7.14 -10.74
CA ASP A 185 11.29 -6.94 -11.20
C ASP A 185 11.44 -7.09 -12.73
N GLN A 186 10.56 -7.85 -13.41
CA GLN A 186 10.58 -8.06 -14.86
C GLN A 186 9.98 -6.89 -15.66
N PHE A 187 9.23 -5.97 -15.03
CA PHE A 187 8.70 -4.78 -15.71
C PHE A 187 9.79 -3.78 -16.12
N GLY A 188 11.03 -3.97 -15.66
CA GLY A 188 12.15 -3.08 -16.01
C GLY A 188 12.03 -1.68 -15.43
N VAL A 189 11.12 -1.46 -14.47
CA VAL A 189 10.93 -0.17 -13.82
C VAL A 189 12.08 0.17 -12.87
N THR A 190 12.42 1.46 -12.80
CA THR A 190 13.40 1.98 -11.84
C THR A 190 12.78 2.02 -10.45
N GLN A 191 13.13 1.04 -9.61
CA GLN A 191 12.83 0.95 -8.16
C GLN A 191 11.39 0.54 -7.79
N PRO A 192 10.92 -0.65 -8.19
CA PRO A 192 9.68 -1.16 -7.63
C PRO A 192 9.83 -1.45 -6.13
N SER A 193 8.73 -1.31 -5.40
CA SER A 193 8.66 -1.69 -3.99
C SER A 193 7.57 -2.74 -3.80
N VAL A 194 7.92 -3.82 -3.11
CA VAL A 194 6.98 -4.85 -2.66
C VAL A 194 7.23 -5.02 -1.17
N SER A 195 6.21 -4.80 -0.36
CA SER A 195 6.32 -4.85 1.10
C SER A 195 5.07 -5.49 1.72
N GLN A 196 5.27 -6.31 2.74
CA GLN A 196 4.17 -6.82 3.55
C GLN A 196 3.63 -5.71 4.46
N GLN A 197 2.31 -5.71 4.66
CA GLN A 197 1.61 -4.77 5.53
C GLN A 197 0.59 -5.53 6.37
N SER A 198 0.45 -5.15 7.63
CA SER A 198 -0.58 -5.73 8.51
C SER A 198 -1.98 -5.26 8.09
N SER A 199 -2.95 -6.18 8.14
CA SER A 199 -4.38 -5.92 7.93
C SER A 199 -5.21 -6.73 8.94
N LYS A 200 -6.46 -6.31 9.22
CA LYS A 200 -7.44 -7.08 9.99
C LYS A 200 -7.66 -8.49 9.42
N ALA A 201 -7.53 -8.67 8.11
CA ALA A 201 -7.69 -9.96 7.43
C ALA A 201 -6.42 -10.82 7.42
N GLY A 202 -5.31 -10.36 8.01
CA GLY A 202 -4.02 -11.04 8.03
C GLY A 202 -2.89 -10.16 7.49
N VAL A 203 -2.08 -10.69 6.57
CA VAL A 203 -0.98 -9.94 5.96
C VAL A 203 -1.34 -9.60 4.52
N ALA A 204 -1.30 -8.31 4.20
CA ALA A 204 -1.44 -7.77 2.85
C ALA A 204 -0.06 -7.51 2.22
N ILE A 205 -0.02 -7.40 0.91
CA ILE A 205 1.17 -7.11 0.11
C ILE A 205 0.91 -5.79 -0.63
N ARG A 206 1.65 -4.75 -0.27
CA ARG A 206 1.65 -3.47 -1.00
C ARG A 206 2.66 -3.55 -2.13
N VAL A 207 2.23 -3.23 -3.34
CA VAL A 207 3.03 -3.26 -4.58
C VAL A 207 3.02 -1.88 -5.18
N GLN A 208 4.20 -1.30 -5.34
CA GLN A 208 4.42 0.04 -5.86
C GLN A 208 5.31 -0.04 -7.09
N ILE A 209 4.79 0.42 -8.23
CA ILE A 209 5.46 0.41 -9.53
C ILE A 209 5.56 1.85 -10.04
N PRO A 210 6.73 2.50 -9.83
CA PRO A 210 6.99 3.83 -10.36
C PRO A 210 6.87 3.93 -11.88
N GLY A 211 6.31 5.04 -12.37
CA GLY A 211 6.25 5.37 -13.79
C GLY A 211 5.19 4.63 -14.61
N GLU A 212 4.57 3.59 -14.04
CA GLU A 212 3.43 2.90 -14.66
C GLU A 212 2.14 3.72 -14.50
N LYS A 213 1.29 3.72 -15.53
CA LYS A 213 0.08 4.57 -15.56
C LYS A 213 -1.20 3.76 -15.45
N ASP A 214 -1.15 2.48 -15.79
CA ASP A 214 -2.32 1.62 -15.79
C ASP A 214 -2.29 0.64 -14.61
N PRO A 215 -3.06 0.91 -13.53
CA PRO A 215 -3.09 0.04 -12.37
C PRO A 215 -3.69 -1.33 -12.70
N ASP A 216 -4.59 -1.41 -13.67
CA ASP A 216 -5.23 -2.68 -14.03
C ASP A 216 -4.30 -3.55 -14.87
N TYR A 217 -3.50 -2.96 -15.76
CA TYR A 217 -2.42 -3.71 -16.41
C TYR A 217 -1.47 -4.32 -15.37
N VAL A 218 -1.04 -3.53 -14.39
CA VAL A 218 -0.20 -4.04 -13.29
C VAL A 218 -0.88 -5.18 -12.55
N ILE A 219 -2.15 -5.02 -12.20
CA ILE A 219 -2.91 -6.02 -11.45
C ILE A 219 -3.06 -7.31 -12.25
N ASP A 220 -3.48 -7.20 -13.51
CA ASP A 220 -3.70 -8.35 -14.40
C ASP A 220 -2.41 -9.15 -14.62
N GLN A 221 -1.24 -8.51 -14.56
CA GLN A 221 0.04 -9.20 -14.69
C GLN A 221 0.58 -9.69 -13.34
N VAL A 222 0.44 -8.91 -12.27
CA VAL A 222 1.03 -9.19 -10.96
C VAL A 222 0.20 -10.18 -10.15
N ILE A 223 -1.14 -10.13 -10.23
CA ILE A 223 -2.08 -10.93 -9.41
C ILE A 223 -2.62 -12.16 -10.14
N ARG A 224 -2.39 -12.29 -11.44
CA ARG A 224 -2.87 -13.47 -12.18
C ARG A 224 -2.31 -14.76 -11.55
N PRO A 225 -3.13 -15.72 -11.12
CA PRO A 225 -2.63 -16.90 -10.44
C PRO A 225 -1.63 -17.67 -11.31
N ALA A 226 -1.91 -17.75 -12.60
CA ALA A 226 -1.08 -18.38 -13.63
C ALA A 226 -0.65 -19.79 -13.27
N GLN A 227 -1.62 -20.58 -12.82
CA GLN A 227 -1.44 -21.97 -12.48
C GLN A 227 -1.38 -22.78 -13.76
N LEU A 228 -0.15 -23.08 -14.20
CA LEU A 228 0.07 -23.97 -15.33
C LEU A 228 -0.16 -25.41 -14.89
N GLU A 229 -1.06 -26.10 -15.56
CA GLU A 229 -1.41 -27.50 -15.29
C GLU A 229 -1.52 -28.27 -16.61
N PHE A 230 -1.09 -29.52 -16.59
CA PHE A 230 -1.15 -30.40 -17.75
C PHE A 230 -2.14 -31.52 -17.50
N TYR A 231 -3.10 -31.69 -18.40
CA TYR A 231 -4.18 -32.66 -18.26
C TYR A 231 -4.20 -33.64 -19.42
N LEU A 232 -4.46 -34.91 -19.13
CA LEU A 232 -4.81 -35.88 -20.16
C LEU A 232 -6.29 -35.73 -20.50
N LEU A 233 -6.61 -35.68 -21.79
CA LEU A 233 -8.00 -35.69 -22.25
C LEU A 233 -8.66 -37.04 -21.96
N CYS A 234 -9.98 -37.03 -21.90
CA CYS A 234 -10.78 -38.24 -21.85
C CYS A 234 -10.53 -39.09 -23.12
N ASP A 235 -10.24 -40.36 -22.92
CA ASP A 235 -9.97 -41.37 -23.94
C ASP A 235 -11.21 -42.22 -24.29
N LYS A 236 -12.33 -41.97 -23.61
CA LYS A 236 -13.61 -42.67 -23.78
C LYS A 236 -14.52 -41.95 -24.78
N GLU A 237 -14.75 -42.55 -25.94
CA GLU A 237 -15.58 -41.98 -27.03
C GLU A 237 -17.06 -41.76 -26.63
N ASP A 238 -17.52 -42.52 -25.64
CA ASP A 238 -18.85 -42.49 -25.04
C ASP A 238 -19.07 -41.31 -24.08
N ILE A 239 -18.02 -40.58 -23.72
CA ILE A 239 -18.12 -39.41 -22.83
C ILE A 239 -17.87 -38.14 -23.64
N ARG A 240 -18.94 -37.43 -24.00
CA ARG A 240 -18.88 -36.17 -24.76
C ARG A 240 -19.34 -35.01 -23.89
N TRP A 241 -18.70 -33.85 -24.02
CA TRP A 241 -19.04 -32.69 -23.19
C TRP A 241 -20.48 -32.23 -23.41
N GLN A 242 -21.02 -32.41 -24.62
CA GLN A 242 -22.41 -32.05 -24.96
C GLN A 242 -23.44 -32.83 -24.15
N ASP A 243 -23.07 -34.01 -23.63
CA ASP A 243 -23.98 -34.82 -22.81
C ASP A 243 -24.10 -34.30 -21.38
N TYR A 244 -23.14 -33.49 -20.91
CA TYR A 244 -23.02 -33.02 -19.53
C TYR A 244 -23.08 -31.51 -19.37
N TYR A 245 -22.76 -30.75 -20.42
CA TYR A 245 -22.75 -29.29 -20.41
C TYR A 245 -23.57 -28.71 -21.56
N GLU A 246 -24.30 -27.65 -21.26
CA GLU A 246 -25.03 -26.84 -22.24
C GLU A 246 -24.47 -25.42 -22.28
N LYS A 247 -24.52 -24.79 -23.46
CA LYS A 247 -24.16 -23.38 -23.60
C LYS A 247 -25.37 -22.51 -23.24
N LYS A 248 -25.22 -21.63 -22.26
CA LYS A 248 -26.23 -20.64 -21.91
C LYS A 248 -25.72 -19.22 -22.11
N PRO A 249 -26.54 -18.31 -22.68
CA PRO A 249 -26.23 -16.89 -22.67
C PRO A 249 -26.34 -16.37 -21.24
N VAL A 250 -25.24 -15.84 -20.73
CA VAL A 250 -25.14 -15.18 -19.42
C VAL A 250 -24.85 -13.71 -19.66
N ALA A 251 -25.55 -12.83 -18.94
CA ALA A 251 -25.27 -11.40 -18.98
C ALA A 251 -23.90 -11.15 -18.33
N GLY A 252 -22.94 -10.72 -19.12
CA GLY A 252 -21.60 -10.36 -18.68
C GLY A 252 -21.61 -9.04 -17.88
N PRO A 253 -20.55 -8.77 -17.09
CA PRO A 253 -20.46 -7.59 -16.23
C PRO A 253 -20.55 -6.24 -16.97
N ARG A 254 -20.33 -6.22 -18.29
CA ARG A 254 -20.37 -5.03 -19.15
C ARG A 254 -21.67 -4.91 -19.97
N GLY A 255 -22.71 -5.68 -19.65
CA GLY A 255 -23.96 -5.75 -20.45
C GLY A 255 -23.83 -6.56 -21.74
N GLU A 256 -22.69 -7.21 -21.94
CA GLU A 256 -22.40 -8.10 -23.07
C GLU A 256 -22.91 -9.52 -22.80
N THR A 257 -23.63 -10.13 -23.73
CA THR A 257 -24.06 -11.54 -23.58
C THR A 257 -22.86 -12.46 -23.84
N ARG A 258 -22.45 -13.25 -22.85
CA ARG A 258 -21.39 -14.25 -22.97
C ARG A 258 -22.00 -15.65 -22.95
N GLU A 259 -21.52 -16.55 -23.82
CA GLU A 259 -21.85 -17.97 -23.70
C GLU A 259 -21.00 -18.59 -22.58
N GLU A 260 -21.64 -19.12 -21.55
CA GLU A 260 -21.01 -19.97 -20.54
C GLU A 260 -21.48 -21.42 -20.67
N PHE A 261 -20.58 -22.34 -20.33
CA PHE A 261 -20.90 -23.76 -20.24
C PHE A 261 -21.42 -24.07 -18.85
N VAL A 262 -22.69 -24.47 -18.78
CA VAL A 262 -23.38 -24.78 -17.52
C VAL A 262 -23.63 -26.29 -17.44
N PRO A 263 -23.39 -26.94 -16.29
CA PRO A 263 -23.72 -28.35 -16.11
C PRO A 263 -25.22 -28.62 -16.30
N ILE A 264 -25.57 -29.70 -16.99
CA ILE A 264 -26.95 -30.14 -17.19
C ILE A 264 -27.48 -30.78 -15.91
N ALA A 265 -28.63 -30.32 -15.42
CA ALA A 265 -29.22 -30.82 -14.18
C ALA A 265 -29.49 -32.35 -14.25
N GLY A 266 -29.04 -33.07 -13.22
CA GLY A 266 -29.22 -34.53 -13.10
C GLY A 266 -28.21 -35.38 -13.87
N LYS A 267 -27.28 -34.77 -14.62
CA LYS A 267 -26.18 -35.47 -15.30
C LYS A 267 -24.84 -35.08 -14.67
N THR A 268 -24.16 -36.04 -14.07
CA THR A 268 -22.85 -35.84 -13.44
C THR A 268 -21.79 -36.62 -14.19
N LEU A 269 -20.63 -35.99 -14.40
CA LEU A 269 -19.47 -36.66 -14.93
C LEU A 269 -19.00 -37.75 -13.96
N PRO A 270 -18.46 -38.88 -14.47
CA PRO A 270 -17.74 -39.83 -13.64
C PRO A 270 -16.65 -39.10 -12.85
N SER A 271 -16.50 -39.45 -11.58
CA SER A 271 -15.59 -38.74 -10.66
C SER A 271 -14.09 -38.78 -11.04
N GLU A 272 -13.74 -39.54 -12.06
CA GLU A 272 -12.40 -39.60 -12.68
C GLU A 272 -12.17 -38.49 -13.72
N TYR A 273 -13.23 -37.79 -14.16
CA TYR A 273 -13.18 -36.74 -15.17
C TYR A 273 -13.73 -35.40 -14.66
N ALA A 274 -13.29 -34.33 -15.30
CA ALA A 274 -13.78 -32.97 -15.10
C ALA A 274 -13.94 -32.25 -16.45
N GLY A 275 -14.93 -31.37 -16.56
CA GLY A 275 -15.04 -30.45 -17.70
C GLY A 275 -14.19 -29.21 -17.48
N MET A 276 -13.41 -28.82 -18.49
CA MET A 276 -12.67 -27.56 -18.51
C MET A 276 -12.92 -26.77 -19.81
N PRO A 277 -13.30 -25.48 -19.73
CA PRO A 277 -13.44 -24.66 -20.92
C PRO A 277 -12.08 -24.40 -21.57
N GLY A 278 -12.08 -24.22 -22.88
CA GLY A 278 -10.87 -23.86 -23.61
C GLY A 278 -11.14 -23.45 -25.05
N ASP A 279 -10.05 -23.15 -25.74
CA ASP A 279 -10.07 -22.78 -27.15
C ASP A 279 -10.05 -24.03 -28.03
N ALA A 280 -10.91 -24.08 -29.05
CA ALA A 280 -10.88 -25.13 -30.06
C ALA A 280 -9.62 -25.02 -30.94
N PRO A 281 -9.15 -26.13 -31.52
CA PRO A 281 -8.11 -26.08 -32.55
C PRO A 281 -8.59 -25.31 -33.79
N GLY A 282 -7.84 -24.31 -34.22
CA GLY A 282 -8.13 -23.49 -35.41
C GLY A 282 -8.97 -22.24 -35.13
N LEU A 283 -9.24 -21.49 -36.21
CA LEU A 283 -10.06 -20.27 -36.20
C LEU A 283 -11.39 -20.54 -36.92
N ASP A 284 -12.46 -19.90 -36.45
CA ASP A 284 -13.74 -19.86 -37.15
C ASP A 284 -13.68 -19.01 -38.43
N ALA A 285 -14.78 -18.96 -39.17
CA ALA A 285 -14.89 -18.20 -40.43
C ALA A 285 -14.65 -16.69 -40.27
N GLU A 286 -14.71 -16.17 -39.04
CA GLU A 286 -14.48 -14.77 -38.69
C GLU A 286 -13.05 -14.53 -38.16
N GLY A 287 -12.19 -15.56 -38.18
CA GLY A 287 -10.82 -15.49 -37.70
C GLY A 287 -10.69 -15.50 -36.18
N LYS A 288 -11.71 -15.99 -35.46
CA LYS A 288 -11.76 -16.03 -34.00
C LYS A 288 -11.73 -17.47 -33.48
N LYS A 289 -11.18 -17.69 -32.28
CA LYS A 289 -11.17 -19.02 -31.66
C LYS A 289 -12.54 -19.38 -31.13
N THR A 290 -13.05 -20.54 -31.52
CA THR A 290 -14.31 -21.08 -30.99
C THR A 290 -14.08 -21.65 -29.60
N LYS A 291 -14.89 -21.27 -28.61
CA LYS A 291 -14.82 -21.85 -27.26
C LYS A 291 -15.49 -23.22 -27.23
N ILE A 292 -14.81 -24.21 -26.67
CA ILE A 292 -15.32 -25.57 -26.45
C ILE A 292 -15.06 -26.02 -25.01
N MET A 293 -15.84 -27.00 -24.55
CA MET A 293 -15.60 -27.67 -23.27
C MET A 293 -14.79 -28.94 -23.55
N TYR A 294 -13.64 -29.08 -22.90
CA TYR A 294 -12.84 -30.29 -22.92
C TYR A 294 -13.22 -31.17 -21.73
N ILE A 295 -13.27 -32.48 -21.94
CA ILE A 295 -13.31 -33.43 -20.83
C ILE A 295 -11.90 -33.93 -20.59
N VAL A 296 -11.42 -33.71 -19.37
CA VAL A 296 -10.07 -34.10 -18.94
C VAL A 296 -10.13 -34.98 -17.71
N LYS A 297 -9.07 -35.74 -17.44
CA LYS A 297 -8.92 -36.43 -16.15
C LYS A 297 -9.02 -35.42 -15.00
N ALA A 298 -9.71 -35.77 -13.93
CA ALA A 298 -10.01 -34.85 -12.82
C ALA A 298 -8.75 -34.34 -12.10
N GLN A 299 -7.66 -35.12 -12.13
CA GLN A 299 -6.36 -34.69 -11.61
C GLN A 299 -5.40 -34.31 -12.73
N PRO A 300 -4.61 -33.23 -12.57
CA PRO A 300 -3.57 -32.89 -13.52
C PRO A 300 -2.51 -33.99 -13.53
N ALA A 301 -2.03 -34.32 -14.72
CA ALA A 301 -0.90 -35.23 -14.90
C ALA A 301 0.39 -34.63 -14.33
N MET A 302 0.56 -33.31 -14.45
CA MET A 302 1.61 -32.55 -13.77
C MET A 302 1.25 -31.06 -13.67
N THR A 303 2.02 -30.31 -12.89
CA THR A 303 1.87 -28.86 -12.72
C THR A 303 3.13 -28.11 -13.12
N GLY A 304 3.01 -26.79 -13.28
CA GLY A 304 4.12 -25.87 -13.55
C GLY A 304 5.05 -25.61 -12.36
N ALA A 305 4.89 -26.29 -11.23
CA ALA A 305 5.70 -26.05 -10.01
C ALA A 305 7.21 -26.21 -10.24
N ASN A 306 7.60 -27.07 -11.19
CA ASN A 306 8.99 -27.35 -11.54
C ASN A 306 9.51 -26.59 -12.78
N LEU A 307 8.83 -25.51 -13.19
CA LEU A 307 9.31 -24.65 -14.27
C LEU A 307 10.63 -23.97 -13.89
N ARG A 308 11.58 -24.02 -14.81
CA ARG A 308 12.86 -23.31 -14.72
C ARG A 308 12.81 -21.98 -15.47
N ASP A 309 12.19 -21.97 -16.65
CA ASP A 309 12.13 -20.78 -17.50
C ASP A 309 10.88 -20.80 -18.40
N ALA A 310 10.44 -19.61 -18.80
CA ALA A 310 9.42 -19.40 -19.82
C ALA A 310 9.83 -18.20 -20.67
N TYR A 311 9.67 -18.31 -21.99
CA TYR A 311 10.17 -17.33 -22.95
C TYR A 311 9.29 -17.27 -24.19
N VAL A 312 9.27 -16.12 -24.87
CA VAL A 312 8.60 -15.99 -26.16
C VAL A 312 9.47 -16.64 -27.23
N THR A 313 8.86 -17.46 -28.06
CA THR A 313 9.49 -18.07 -29.23
C THR A 313 8.60 -17.88 -30.46
N THR A 314 9.20 -17.88 -31.63
CA THR A 314 8.48 -17.74 -32.89
C THR A 314 8.68 -18.96 -33.76
N ASN A 315 7.60 -19.49 -34.32
CA ASN A 315 7.65 -20.54 -35.32
C ASN A 315 7.08 -20.03 -36.66
N PRO A 316 7.93 -19.53 -37.57
CA PRO A 316 7.48 -18.97 -38.85
C PRO A 316 6.77 -19.97 -39.77
N GLN A 317 6.90 -21.28 -39.50
CA GLN A 317 6.26 -22.34 -40.28
C GLN A 317 4.81 -22.58 -39.85
N ASP A 318 4.44 -22.15 -38.64
CA ASP A 318 3.09 -22.24 -38.13
C ASP A 318 2.36 -20.93 -38.43
N LEU A 319 1.66 -20.90 -39.57
CA LEU A 319 0.92 -19.71 -40.02
C LEU A 319 -0.30 -19.40 -39.15
N GLN A 320 -0.75 -20.34 -38.30
CA GLN A 320 -1.89 -20.13 -37.40
C GLN A 320 -1.44 -19.62 -36.04
N ASP A 321 -0.32 -20.12 -35.51
CA ASP A 321 0.24 -19.75 -34.21
C ASP A 321 1.74 -19.41 -34.31
N PRO A 322 2.13 -18.34 -35.02
CA PRO A 322 3.55 -18.03 -35.27
C PRO A 322 4.28 -17.52 -34.04
N ILE A 323 3.56 -16.93 -33.07
CA ILE A 323 4.11 -16.48 -31.78
C ILE A 323 3.63 -17.45 -30.70
N GLN A 324 4.58 -18.04 -29.99
CA GLN A 324 4.35 -19.10 -29.02
C GLN A 324 5.08 -18.80 -27.71
N VAL A 325 4.63 -19.42 -26.62
CA VAL A 325 5.31 -19.32 -25.33
C VAL A 325 6.02 -20.64 -25.03
N GLY A 326 7.34 -20.63 -25.11
CA GLY A 326 8.19 -21.75 -24.73
C GLY A 326 8.31 -21.88 -23.22
N PHE A 327 8.39 -23.11 -22.72
CA PHE A 327 8.66 -23.40 -21.32
C PHE A 327 9.73 -24.49 -21.19
N ALA A 328 10.49 -24.44 -20.09
CA ALA A 328 11.50 -25.43 -19.76
C ALA A 328 11.41 -25.81 -18.29
N PHE A 329 11.36 -27.11 -18.00
CA PHE A 329 11.41 -27.62 -16.64
C PHE A 329 12.83 -27.71 -16.09
N ASN A 330 12.94 -27.73 -14.75
CA ASN A 330 14.16 -28.13 -14.06
C ASN A 330 14.38 -29.66 -14.21
N PRO A 331 15.53 -30.23 -13.78
CA PRO A 331 15.80 -31.66 -13.94
C PRO A 331 14.74 -32.59 -13.32
N ILE A 332 14.09 -32.18 -12.23
CA ILE A 332 13.03 -32.95 -11.56
C ILE A 332 11.78 -32.97 -12.43
N GLY A 333 11.30 -31.81 -12.87
CA GLY A 333 10.12 -31.69 -13.74
C GLY A 333 10.36 -32.29 -15.13
N ALA A 334 11.59 -32.24 -15.66
CA ALA A 334 11.93 -32.88 -16.92
C ALA A 334 11.81 -34.41 -16.84
N ALA A 335 12.21 -35.01 -15.72
CA ALA A 335 12.06 -36.45 -15.49
C ALA A 335 10.57 -36.86 -15.36
N GLU A 336 9.77 -36.05 -14.66
CA GLU A 336 8.32 -36.23 -14.53
C GLU A 336 7.63 -36.12 -15.90
N PHE A 337 7.93 -35.06 -16.66
CA PHE A 337 7.37 -34.85 -18.00
C PHE A 337 7.79 -35.94 -18.99
N ARG A 338 9.03 -36.44 -18.89
CA ARG A 338 9.49 -37.58 -19.68
C ARG A 338 8.66 -38.83 -19.43
N LYS A 339 8.34 -39.12 -18.16
CA LYS A 339 7.51 -40.28 -17.80
C LYS A 339 6.09 -40.13 -18.36
N ILE A 340 5.46 -38.96 -18.15
CA ILE A 340 4.10 -38.69 -18.64
C ILE A 340 4.04 -38.80 -20.16
N THR A 341 5.01 -38.24 -20.88
CA THR A 341 5.04 -38.31 -22.35
C THR A 341 5.37 -39.71 -22.87
N ALA A 342 6.16 -40.51 -22.15
CA ALA A 342 6.42 -41.90 -22.50
C ALA A 342 5.18 -42.79 -22.36
N ASP A 343 4.40 -42.58 -21.29
CA ASP A 343 3.24 -43.40 -20.98
C ASP A 343 1.99 -43.05 -21.83
N ASN A 344 2.00 -41.91 -22.53
CA ASN A 344 0.82 -41.36 -23.22
C ASN A 344 1.08 -40.94 -24.69
N VAL A 345 2.03 -41.59 -25.37
CA VAL A 345 2.30 -41.31 -26.80
C VAL A 345 1.03 -41.51 -27.64
N GLY A 346 0.73 -40.56 -28.52
CA GLY A 346 -0.46 -40.57 -29.37
C GLY A 346 -1.70 -39.93 -28.72
N HIS A 347 -1.71 -39.69 -27.41
CA HIS A 347 -2.83 -39.07 -26.71
C HIS A 347 -2.69 -37.54 -26.61
N PRO A 348 -3.80 -36.79 -26.50
CA PRO A 348 -3.76 -35.35 -26.34
C PRO A 348 -3.40 -34.95 -24.91
N LEU A 349 -2.50 -33.98 -24.78
CA LEU A 349 -2.12 -33.37 -23.51
C LEU A 349 -2.59 -31.91 -23.50
N ALA A 350 -3.67 -31.63 -22.77
CA ALA A 350 -4.15 -30.28 -22.55
C ALA A 350 -3.17 -29.49 -21.68
N ILE A 351 -2.85 -28.28 -22.14
CA ILE A 351 -2.11 -27.27 -21.40
C ILE A 351 -3.13 -26.25 -20.89
N ALA A 352 -3.39 -26.30 -19.60
CA ALA A 352 -4.34 -25.42 -18.92
C ALA A 352 -3.60 -24.35 -18.12
N LEU A 353 -4.14 -23.14 -18.15
CA LEU A 353 -3.74 -22.05 -17.27
C LEU A 353 -5.00 -21.57 -16.54
N ASP A 354 -4.97 -21.59 -15.21
CA ASP A 354 -6.10 -21.14 -14.37
C ASP A 354 -7.43 -21.85 -14.74
N LYS A 355 -7.37 -23.18 -14.96
CA LYS A 355 -8.50 -24.05 -15.39
C LYS A 355 -9.08 -23.73 -16.77
N TYR A 356 -8.38 -22.96 -17.59
CA TYR A 356 -8.72 -22.70 -18.99
C TYR A 356 -7.70 -23.36 -19.93
N ILE A 357 -8.16 -24.17 -20.89
CA ILE A 357 -7.28 -24.88 -21.83
C ILE A 357 -6.94 -23.99 -23.02
N PHE A 358 -5.65 -23.67 -23.18
CA PHE A 358 -5.13 -22.87 -24.29
C PHE A 358 -4.86 -23.71 -25.54
N SER A 359 -4.32 -24.91 -25.33
CA SER A 359 -3.99 -25.86 -26.39
C SER A 359 -4.04 -27.30 -25.86
N ALA A 360 -4.38 -28.24 -26.73
CA ALA A 360 -4.40 -29.67 -26.44
C ALA A 360 -3.68 -30.48 -27.53
N PRO A 361 -2.36 -30.30 -27.71
CA PRO A 361 -1.60 -31.02 -28.73
C PRO A 361 -1.49 -32.52 -28.44
N ASN A 362 -1.40 -33.32 -29.50
CA ASN A 362 -1.09 -34.75 -29.39
C ASN A 362 0.39 -34.97 -29.09
N ILE A 363 0.68 -35.89 -28.16
CA ILE A 363 2.04 -36.30 -27.84
C ILE A 363 2.61 -37.14 -28.99
N LYS A 364 3.48 -36.56 -29.81
CA LYS A 364 4.08 -37.25 -30.99
C LYS A 364 5.17 -38.26 -30.61
N GLY A 365 5.77 -38.13 -29.44
CA GLY A 365 6.85 -38.98 -28.95
C GLY A 365 7.35 -38.52 -27.57
N VAL A 366 8.28 -39.27 -27.00
CA VAL A 366 8.86 -38.98 -25.68
C VAL A 366 9.64 -37.66 -25.72
N ILE A 367 9.44 -36.80 -24.72
CA ILE A 367 10.13 -35.51 -24.60
C ILE A 367 11.14 -35.57 -23.45
N PRO A 368 12.38 -36.05 -23.69
CA PRO A 368 13.37 -36.23 -22.62
C PRO A 368 13.95 -34.91 -22.10
N GLY A 369 13.86 -33.83 -22.88
CA GLY A 369 14.45 -32.53 -22.55
C GLY A 369 13.60 -31.65 -21.62
N GLY A 370 12.36 -32.04 -21.30
CA GLY A 370 11.49 -31.26 -20.42
C GLY A 370 11.10 -29.88 -20.98
N GLN A 371 11.03 -29.72 -22.30
CA GLN A 371 10.73 -28.45 -22.96
C GLN A 371 9.49 -28.59 -23.83
N GLY A 372 8.69 -27.53 -23.92
CA GLY A 372 7.51 -27.48 -24.77
C GLY A 372 7.14 -26.05 -25.14
N VAL A 373 6.10 -25.94 -25.96
CA VAL A 373 5.55 -24.66 -26.40
C VAL A 373 4.04 -24.64 -26.16
N ILE A 374 3.54 -23.48 -25.77
CA ILE A 374 2.12 -23.19 -25.63
C ILE A 374 1.71 -22.38 -26.87
N THR A 375 0.72 -22.88 -27.60
CA THR A 375 0.06 -22.17 -28.69
C THR A 375 -1.26 -21.57 -28.22
N GLY A 376 -1.68 -20.48 -28.82
CA GLY A 376 -2.70 -19.62 -28.20
C GLY A 376 -3.20 -18.44 -29.04
N ASN A 377 -2.72 -18.27 -30.27
CA ASN A 377 -2.84 -17.09 -31.11
C ASN A 377 -2.40 -15.83 -30.35
N PHE A 378 -1.18 -15.87 -29.81
CA PHE A 378 -0.63 -14.77 -29.04
C PHE A 378 -0.17 -13.65 -29.97
N ASN A 379 -0.32 -12.41 -29.51
CA ASN A 379 0.44 -11.30 -30.07
C ASN A 379 1.75 -11.14 -29.26
N SER A 380 2.67 -10.30 -29.75
CA SER A 380 3.97 -10.12 -29.08
C SER A 380 3.83 -9.73 -27.61
N GLN A 381 2.87 -8.86 -27.28
CA GLN A 381 2.67 -8.40 -25.90
C GLN A 381 2.09 -9.51 -25.03
N THR A 382 1.02 -10.18 -25.47
CA THR A 382 0.35 -11.22 -24.68
C THR A 382 1.22 -12.45 -24.48
N ALA A 383 2.12 -12.77 -25.44
CA ALA A 383 3.12 -13.80 -25.27
C ALA A 383 4.18 -13.41 -24.23
N GLN A 384 4.67 -12.17 -24.27
CA GLN A 384 5.65 -11.66 -23.29
C GLN A 384 5.07 -11.63 -21.87
N ASP A 385 3.85 -11.10 -21.74
CA ASP A 385 3.07 -11.08 -20.50
C ASP A 385 2.92 -12.51 -19.94
N LEU A 386 2.46 -13.47 -20.75
CA LEU A 386 2.30 -14.86 -20.30
C LEU A 386 3.65 -15.50 -19.90
N ALA A 387 4.70 -15.30 -20.70
CA ALA A 387 6.03 -15.81 -20.40
C ALA A 387 6.56 -15.26 -19.06
N LEU A 388 6.39 -13.97 -18.81
CA LEU A 388 6.79 -13.29 -17.58
C LEU A 388 6.07 -13.88 -16.37
N VAL A 389 4.75 -14.04 -16.45
CA VAL A 389 3.95 -14.56 -15.34
C VAL A 389 4.28 -16.04 -15.06
N LEU A 390 4.47 -16.87 -16.09
CA LEU A 390 4.90 -18.26 -15.94
C LEU A 390 6.31 -18.39 -15.34
N LYS A 391 7.25 -17.53 -15.77
CA LYS A 391 8.63 -17.51 -15.29
C LYS A 391 8.73 -17.11 -13.81
N ALA A 392 7.89 -16.19 -13.37
CA ALA A 392 7.87 -15.75 -11.98
C ALA A 392 7.25 -16.80 -11.04
N GLY A 393 6.42 -17.70 -11.56
CA GLY A 393 5.76 -18.77 -10.84
C GLY A 393 4.31 -18.45 -10.47
N ALA A 394 3.55 -19.51 -10.17
CA ALA A 394 2.14 -19.39 -9.81
C ALA A 394 1.95 -18.75 -8.43
N LEU A 395 0.82 -18.09 -8.23
CA LEU A 395 0.40 -17.65 -6.89
C LEU A 395 -0.20 -18.83 -6.12
N PRO A 396 0.09 -18.94 -4.80
CA PRO A 396 -0.38 -20.03 -3.96
C PRO A 396 -1.89 -19.94 -3.65
N ALA A 397 -2.44 -18.73 -3.70
CA ALA A 397 -3.85 -18.43 -3.46
C ALA A 397 -4.28 -17.25 -4.35
N ASP A 398 -5.59 -17.12 -4.56
CA ASP A 398 -6.17 -15.98 -5.26
C ASP A 398 -5.97 -14.72 -4.43
N MET A 399 -5.60 -13.62 -5.09
CA MET A 399 -5.45 -12.33 -4.42
C MET A 399 -6.60 -11.40 -4.81
N LYS A 400 -7.04 -10.61 -3.84
CA LYS A 400 -7.94 -9.47 -4.03
C LYS A 400 -7.19 -8.17 -3.79
N ALA A 401 -7.46 -7.16 -4.61
CA ALA A 401 -6.97 -5.81 -4.44
C ALA A 401 -7.95 -5.05 -3.55
N SER A 402 -7.47 -4.67 -2.36
CA SER A 402 -8.21 -3.91 -1.36
C SER A 402 -8.11 -2.40 -1.61
N GLU A 403 -6.98 -1.95 -2.14
CA GLU A 403 -6.70 -0.58 -2.52
C GLU A 403 -5.98 -0.59 -3.88
N LYS A 404 -6.37 0.29 -4.79
CA LYS A 404 -5.64 0.57 -6.03
C LYS A 404 -5.47 2.07 -6.15
N ARG A 405 -4.27 2.54 -6.48
CA ARG A 405 -3.99 3.96 -6.68
C ARG A 405 -3.07 4.12 -7.87
N ALA A 406 -3.45 4.97 -8.81
CA ALA A 406 -2.63 5.39 -9.93
C ALA A 406 -2.45 6.89 -9.88
N VAL A 407 -1.21 7.36 -10.05
CA VAL A 407 -0.85 8.77 -10.06
C VAL A 407 -0.03 9.07 -11.32
N GLY A 408 -0.44 10.09 -12.07
CA GLY A 408 0.23 10.55 -13.27
C GLY A 408 1.55 11.27 -12.95
N PRO A 409 2.61 11.10 -13.78
CA PRO A 409 3.91 11.74 -13.55
C PRO A 409 3.88 13.28 -13.53
N THR A 410 2.92 13.89 -14.25
CA THR A 410 2.75 15.35 -14.35
C THR A 410 2.34 15.96 -13.01
N LEU A 411 1.47 15.28 -12.24
CA LEU A 411 1.03 15.74 -10.92
C LEU A 411 2.17 15.74 -9.91
N GLY A 412 3.00 14.68 -9.94
CA GLY A 412 4.15 14.55 -9.04
C GLY A 412 5.19 15.65 -9.27
N ALA A 413 5.54 15.91 -10.53
CA ALA A 413 6.52 16.94 -10.89
C ALA A 413 6.08 18.36 -10.46
N GLU A 414 4.82 18.73 -10.69
CA GLU A 414 4.27 20.02 -10.25
C GLU A 414 4.20 20.11 -8.72
N SER A 415 3.74 19.04 -8.05
CA SER A 415 3.67 18.97 -6.59
C SER A 415 5.04 19.10 -5.93
N ILE A 416 6.09 18.51 -6.54
CA ILE A 416 7.48 18.73 -6.11
C ILE A 416 7.85 20.20 -6.22
N GLN A 417 7.60 20.84 -7.37
CA GLN A 417 7.98 22.24 -7.57
C GLN A 417 7.30 23.17 -6.57
N ASP A 418 6.01 22.98 -6.32
CA ASP A 418 5.27 23.83 -5.39
C ASP A 418 5.66 23.55 -3.93
N SER A 419 5.92 22.29 -3.57
CA SER A 419 6.46 21.94 -2.24
C SER A 419 7.86 22.53 -2.01
N VAL A 420 8.73 22.49 -3.03
CA VAL A 420 10.07 23.10 -2.96
C VAL A 420 9.97 24.62 -2.85
N LYS A 421 9.09 25.29 -3.61
CA LYS A 421 8.85 26.73 -3.45
C LYS A 421 8.37 27.07 -2.04
N ALA A 422 7.41 26.32 -1.50
CA ALA A 422 6.92 26.51 -0.13
C ALA A 422 8.03 26.31 0.92
N LEU A 423 8.90 25.30 0.73
CA LEU A 423 10.07 25.07 1.57
C LEU A 423 11.04 26.25 1.55
N VAL A 424 11.35 26.80 0.37
CA VAL A 424 12.26 27.95 0.23
C VAL A 424 11.66 29.21 0.87
N VAL A 425 10.38 29.49 0.64
CA VAL A 425 9.69 30.65 1.22
C VAL A 425 9.63 30.55 2.75
N SER A 426 9.26 29.38 3.29
CA SER A 426 9.22 29.17 4.75
C SER A 426 10.60 29.26 5.38
N ALA A 427 11.62 28.63 4.78
CA ALA A 427 13.01 28.71 5.26
C ALA A 427 13.54 30.16 5.25
N ALA A 428 13.23 30.94 4.22
CA ALA A 428 13.62 32.35 4.15
C ALA A 428 12.92 33.19 5.23
N ALA A 429 11.61 33.03 5.41
CA ALA A 429 10.86 33.74 6.45
C ALA A 429 11.38 33.43 7.86
N ILE A 430 11.63 32.15 8.15
CA ILE A 430 12.21 31.68 9.41
C ILE A 430 13.61 32.25 9.63
N THR A 431 14.46 32.23 8.59
CA THR A 431 15.82 32.75 8.64
C THR A 431 15.81 34.24 8.98
N ILE A 432 14.98 35.02 8.29
CA ILE A 432 14.82 36.46 8.55
C ILE A 432 14.36 36.69 9.99
N PHE A 433 13.32 35.97 10.44
CA PHE A 433 12.82 36.10 11.80
C PHE A 433 13.90 35.79 12.85
N MET A 434 14.59 34.66 12.72
CA MET A 434 15.61 34.22 13.69
C MET A 434 16.79 35.20 13.77
N VAL A 435 17.30 35.65 12.62
CA VAL A 435 18.43 36.59 12.59
C VAL A 435 18.01 37.96 13.13
N CYS A 436 16.83 38.46 12.75
CA CYS A 436 16.33 39.74 13.25
C CYS A 436 16.05 39.71 14.75
N TYR A 437 15.42 38.66 15.26
CA TYR A 437 14.98 38.58 16.65
C TYR A 437 16.11 38.18 17.62
N TYR A 438 16.95 37.21 17.24
CA TYR A 438 18.01 36.64 18.10
C TYR A 438 19.44 37.03 17.69
N GLY A 439 19.64 37.80 16.62
CA GLY A 439 20.96 38.27 16.20
C GLY A 439 21.91 37.14 15.81
N THR A 440 23.13 37.14 16.37
CA THR A 440 24.15 36.12 16.05
C THR A 440 23.76 34.72 16.51
N ALA A 441 23.07 34.59 17.65
CA ALA A 441 22.56 33.31 18.11
C ALA A 441 21.54 32.75 17.08
N GLY A 442 20.65 33.62 16.58
CA GLY A 442 19.74 33.29 15.50
C GLY A 442 20.45 32.76 14.24
N PHE A 443 21.51 33.43 13.81
CA PHE A 443 22.34 32.97 12.68
C PHE A 443 22.96 31.58 12.91
N LEU A 444 23.49 31.31 14.11
CA LEU A 444 24.06 30.00 14.45
C LEU A 444 23.00 28.88 14.44
N SER A 445 21.75 29.18 14.81
CA SER A 445 20.64 28.22 14.69
C SER A 445 20.34 27.84 13.25
N ILE A 446 20.51 28.76 12.29
CA ILE A 446 20.29 28.44 10.88
C ILE A 446 21.35 27.46 10.36
N ILE A 447 22.60 27.57 10.82
CA ILE A 447 23.64 26.58 10.51
C ILE A 447 23.26 25.20 11.07
N ALA A 448 22.78 25.15 12.32
CA ALA A 448 22.31 23.91 12.93
C ALA A 448 21.08 23.33 12.20
N LEU A 449 20.18 24.18 11.71
CA LEU A 449 19.01 23.79 10.91
C LEU A 449 19.40 23.20 9.55
N ILE A 450 20.39 23.77 8.87
CA ILE A 450 20.90 23.21 7.60
C ILE A 450 21.47 21.80 7.85
N LEU A 451 22.24 21.63 8.93
CA LEU A 451 22.75 20.31 9.31
C LEU A 451 21.62 19.34 9.69
N ASN A 452 20.53 19.83 10.28
CA ASN A 452 19.34 19.03 10.58
C ASN A 452 18.73 18.45 9.30
N ILE A 453 18.52 19.28 8.27
CA ILE A 453 17.98 18.84 6.98
C ILE A 453 18.92 17.81 6.33
N ILE A 454 20.23 18.05 6.36
CA ILE A 454 21.25 17.10 5.88
C ILE A 454 21.14 15.76 6.61
N LEU A 455 20.99 15.77 7.94
CA LEU A 455 20.82 14.56 8.74
C LEU A 455 19.56 13.79 8.37
N VAL A 456 18.43 14.48 8.19
CA VAL A 456 17.16 13.84 7.80
C VAL A 456 17.30 13.15 6.44
N VAL A 457 17.88 13.84 5.45
CA VAL A 457 18.11 13.29 4.11
C VAL A 457 19.10 12.12 4.15
N ALA A 458 20.17 12.21 4.96
CA ALA A 458 21.12 11.12 5.16
C ALA A 458 20.47 9.90 5.81
N CYS A 459 19.59 10.09 6.80
CA CYS A 459 18.82 9.01 7.42
C CYS A 459 17.89 8.33 6.42
N LEU A 460 17.21 9.09 5.54
CA LEU A 460 16.40 8.50 4.48
C LEU A 460 17.24 7.57 3.57
N GLY A 461 18.45 8.00 3.20
CA GLY A 461 19.39 7.17 2.45
C GLY A 461 19.86 5.94 3.24
N LEU A 462 20.23 6.11 4.51
CA LEU A 462 20.72 5.04 5.39
C LEU A 462 19.70 3.92 5.59
N PHE A 463 18.44 4.28 5.84
CA PHE A 463 17.35 3.33 6.05
C PHE A 463 16.68 2.89 4.74
N ASN A 464 17.18 3.35 3.59
CA ASN A 464 16.68 3.03 2.26
C ASN A 464 15.17 3.33 2.12
N ALA A 465 14.77 4.43 2.78
CA ALA A 465 13.41 4.87 2.97
C ALA A 465 12.91 5.73 1.80
N THR A 466 11.61 5.70 1.58
CA THR A 466 10.95 6.40 0.48
C THR A 466 10.53 7.81 0.89
N LEU A 467 10.98 8.83 0.16
CA LEU A 467 10.54 10.21 0.33
C LEU A 467 9.21 10.42 -0.41
N THR A 468 8.12 10.64 0.33
CA THR A 468 6.78 10.93 -0.24
C THR A 468 6.47 12.42 -0.18
N LEU A 469 5.39 12.86 -0.84
CA LEU A 469 4.91 14.25 -0.73
C LEU A 469 4.58 14.62 0.72
N SER A 470 3.87 13.74 1.44
CA SER A 470 3.63 13.90 2.88
C SER A 470 4.94 13.86 3.68
N GLY A 471 5.93 13.07 3.28
CA GLY A 471 7.27 13.08 3.85
C GLY A 471 7.96 14.46 3.78
N ILE A 472 7.79 15.20 2.68
CA ILE A 472 8.26 16.59 2.58
C ILE A 472 7.54 17.47 3.62
N GLY A 473 6.24 17.26 3.84
CA GLY A 473 5.50 17.91 4.92
C GLY A 473 6.08 17.64 6.31
N GLY A 474 6.55 16.41 6.57
CA GLY A 474 7.26 16.05 7.81
C GLY A 474 8.58 16.81 7.99
N ILE A 475 9.31 17.03 6.91
CA ILE A 475 10.53 17.88 6.90
C ILE A 475 10.17 19.34 7.20
N VAL A 476 9.13 19.89 6.56
CA VAL A 476 8.66 21.26 6.80
C VAL A 476 8.25 21.47 8.26
N LEU A 477 7.50 20.52 8.83
CA LEU A 477 7.11 20.56 10.25
C LEU A 477 8.35 20.51 11.16
N THR A 478 9.31 19.64 10.85
CA THR A 478 10.57 19.51 11.60
C THR A 478 11.34 20.83 11.62
N ILE A 479 11.37 21.57 10.51
CA ILE A 479 12.02 22.89 10.46
C ILE A 479 11.41 23.85 11.48
N GLY A 480 10.08 23.88 11.60
CA GLY A 480 9.38 24.68 12.62
C GLY A 480 9.74 24.26 14.04
N MET A 481 9.70 22.96 14.35
CA MET A 481 10.03 22.43 15.68
C MET A 481 11.52 22.62 16.04
N ALA A 482 12.41 22.59 15.05
CA ALA A 482 13.83 22.86 15.24
C ALA A 482 14.11 24.31 15.63
N VAL A 483 13.35 25.24 15.05
CA VAL A 483 13.41 26.66 15.42
C VAL A 483 12.89 26.85 16.85
N ASP A 484 11.76 26.23 17.19
CA ASP A 484 11.16 26.28 18.53
C ASP A 484 12.14 25.82 19.63
N THR A 485 12.87 24.73 19.35
CA THR A 485 13.93 24.22 20.24
C THR A 485 14.99 25.28 20.53
N ASN A 486 15.42 26.02 19.49
CA ASN A 486 16.40 27.09 19.65
C ASN A 486 15.81 28.31 20.36
N VAL A 487 14.54 28.63 20.15
CA VAL A 487 13.80 29.68 20.86
C VAL A 487 13.81 29.42 22.37
N LEU A 488 13.45 28.20 22.80
CA LEU A 488 13.48 27.81 24.21
C LEU A 488 14.88 27.97 24.83
N ILE A 489 15.93 27.55 24.10
CA ILE A 489 17.32 27.70 24.53
C ILE A 489 17.69 29.18 24.71
N TYR A 490 17.33 30.03 23.75
CA TYR A 490 17.72 31.44 23.75
C TYR A 490 16.95 32.29 24.75
N GLU A 491 15.69 31.98 25.01
CA GLU A 491 14.96 32.62 26.10
C GLU A 491 15.55 32.21 27.46
N ARG A 492 15.97 30.95 27.65
CA ARG A 492 16.75 30.56 28.84
C ARG A 492 18.09 31.29 28.95
N PHE A 493 18.79 31.56 27.84
CA PHE A 493 20.00 32.38 27.90
C PHE A 493 19.72 33.81 28.32
N ARG A 494 18.67 34.43 27.76
CA ARG A 494 18.25 35.79 28.11
C ARG A 494 17.91 35.87 29.60
N GLU A 495 17.22 34.87 30.15
CA GLU A 495 16.93 34.78 31.59
C GLU A 495 18.20 34.72 32.45
N GLU A 496 19.16 33.86 32.10
CA GLU A 496 20.40 33.71 32.88
C GLU A 496 21.33 34.93 32.77
N ILE A 497 21.37 35.59 31.60
CA ILE A 497 22.09 36.86 31.41
C ILE A 497 21.41 37.97 32.22
N ALA A 498 20.08 38.04 32.21
CA ALA A 498 19.30 39.00 33.00
C ALA A 498 19.46 38.77 34.52
N ALA A 499 19.73 37.52 34.93
CA ALA A 499 20.09 37.16 36.30
C ALA A 499 21.55 37.53 36.68
N GLY A 500 22.30 38.18 35.79
CA GLY A 500 23.65 38.69 36.05
C GLY A 500 24.78 37.70 35.79
N ARG A 501 24.51 36.54 35.16
CA ARG A 501 25.57 35.57 34.82
C ARG A 501 26.40 36.03 33.63
N THR A 502 27.67 35.62 33.59
CA THR A 502 28.52 35.82 32.42
C THR A 502 27.96 35.04 31.22
N LEU A 503 28.24 35.52 30.00
CA LEU A 503 27.79 34.89 28.76
C LEU A 503 28.14 33.39 28.70
N HIS A 504 29.39 33.03 29.01
CA HIS A 504 29.85 31.65 29.08
C HIS A 504 29.05 30.78 30.07
N ALA A 505 28.80 31.30 31.27
CA ALA A 505 28.03 30.59 32.30
C ALA A 505 26.55 30.47 31.93
N ALA A 506 25.99 31.52 31.31
CA ALA A 506 24.62 31.55 30.82
C ALA A 506 24.40 30.52 29.71
N ILE A 507 25.34 30.36 28.77
CA ILE A 507 25.30 29.31 27.75
C ILE A 507 25.23 27.94 28.43
N ARG A 508 26.19 27.61 29.30
CA ARG A 508 26.25 26.28 29.93
C ARG A 508 24.99 25.95 30.73
N VAL A 509 24.52 26.87 31.56
CA VAL A 509 23.35 26.62 32.43
C VAL A 509 22.04 26.67 31.65
N GLY A 510 21.90 27.60 30.71
CA GLY A 510 20.70 27.71 29.89
C GLY A 510 20.46 26.46 29.06
N PHE A 511 21.50 25.88 28.44
CA PHE A 511 21.37 24.60 27.74
C PHE A 511 21.03 23.44 28.68
N ALA A 512 21.64 23.37 29.87
CA ALA A 512 21.35 22.32 30.84
C ALA A 512 19.90 22.37 31.35
N ARG A 513 19.34 23.57 31.55
CA ARG A 513 17.94 23.76 31.95
C ARG A 513 16.97 23.49 30.81
N ALA A 514 17.28 23.97 29.60
CA ALA A 514 16.45 23.76 28.43
C ALA A 514 16.38 22.27 28.01
N PHE A 515 17.43 21.49 28.29
CA PHE A 515 17.52 20.08 27.90
C PHE A 515 16.28 19.26 28.30
N SER A 516 15.83 19.37 29.56
CA SER A 516 14.74 18.52 30.05
C SER A 516 13.45 18.80 29.30
N VAL A 517 13.09 20.07 29.14
CA VAL A 517 11.87 20.51 28.43
C VAL A 517 11.88 20.07 26.98
N ILE A 518 13.02 20.28 26.30
CA ILE A 518 13.19 19.90 24.89
C ILE A 518 13.11 18.39 24.74
N PHE A 519 13.76 17.63 25.62
CA PHE A 519 13.71 16.18 25.56
C PHE A 519 12.27 15.68 25.79
N ASP A 520 11.58 16.22 26.79
CA ASP A 520 10.21 15.85 27.14
C ASP A 520 9.24 16.10 25.98
N SER A 521 9.34 17.25 25.30
CA SER A 521 8.45 17.58 24.19
C SER A 521 8.73 16.85 22.88
N HIS A 522 10.02 16.60 22.57
CA HIS A 522 10.38 15.78 21.42
C HIS A 522 9.99 14.32 21.63
N LEU A 523 10.10 13.80 22.86
CA LEU A 523 9.73 12.41 23.16
C LEU A 523 8.23 12.17 23.00
N THR A 524 7.36 13.08 23.45
CA THR A 524 5.90 12.92 23.22
C THR A 524 5.54 12.98 21.74
N SER A 525 6.17 13.88 20.97
CA SER A 525 6.02 13.93 19.52
C SER A 525 6.51 12.66 18.83
N LEU A 526 7.60 12.07 19.34
CA LEU A 526 8.15 10.80 18.85
C LEU A 526 7.22 9.62 19.14
N LEU A 527 6.54 9.60 20.30
CA LEU A 527 5.54 8.59 20.62
C LEU A 527 4.40 8.60 19.60
N GLY A 528 3.85 9.78 19.30
CA GLY A 528 2.80 9.92 18.27
C GLY A 528 3.27 9.50 16.88
N ALA A 529 4.47 9.92 16.48
CA ALA A 529 5.07 9.51 15.22
C ALA A 529 5.36 7.99 15.16
N GLY A 530 5.71 7.37 16.29
CA GLY A 530 5.93 5.92 16.40
C GLY A 530 4.64 5.12 16.23
N VAL A 531 3.54 5.55 16.85
CA VAL A 531 2.21 4.93 16.64
C VAL A 531 1.78 5.10 15.18
N LEU A 532 1.97 6.29 14.60
CA LEU A 532 1.73 6.55 13.18
C LEU A 532 2.58 5.67 12.26
N LEU A 533 3.85 5.42 12.58
CA LEU A 533 4.70 4.55 11.78
C LEU A 533 4.22 3.08 11.82
N GLN A 534 3.74 2.63 12.99
CA GLN A 534 3.28 1.25 13.19
C GLN A 534 1.93 0.94 12.52
N PHE A 535 1.02 1.91 12.51
CA PHE A 535 -0.37 1.70 12.10
C PHE A 535 -0.82 2.56 10.91
N GLY A 536 -0.09 3.62 10.57
CA GLY A 536 -0.34 4.43 9.38
C GLY A 536 -0.10 3.64 8.10
N GLN A 537 -0.68 4.11 6.99
CA GLN A 537 -0.61 3.44 5.69
C GLN A 537 -0.12 4.39 4.60
N GLY A 538 0.54 3.85 3.56
CA GLY A 538 0.91 4.59 2.36
C GLY A 538 1.76 5.84 2.64
N SER A 539 1.27 7.01 2.18
CA SER A 539 1.92 8.32 2.33
C SER A 539 2.18 8.72 3.78
N VAL A 540 1.31 8.30 4.70
CA VAL A 540 1.35 8.62 6.13
C VAL A 540 2.59 8.03 6.82
N GLN A 541 3.02 6.83 6.41
CA GLN A 541 4.24 6.22 6.96
C GLN A 541 5.48 7.04 6.57
N GLY A 542 5.52 7.56 5.33
CA GLY A 542 6.60 8.46 4.88
C GLY A 542 6.64 9.78 5.68
N PHE A 543 5.47 10.34 6.01
CA PHE A 543 5.38 11.48 6.92
C PHE A 543 5.93 11.14 8.32
N ALA A 544 5.47 10.04 8.92
CA ALA A 544 5.88 9.64 10.27
C ALA A 544 7.40 9.41 10.37
N LEU A 545 7.98 8.76 9.35
CA LEU A 545 9.40 8.45 9.30
C LEU A 545 10.27 9.71 9.19
N THR A 546 9.90 10.64 8.31
CA THR A 546 10.62 11.92 8.17
C THR A 546 10.51 12.76 9.43
N MET A 547 9.36 12.75 10.12
CA MET A 547 9.18 13.38 11.43
C MET A 547 10.07 12.73 12.50
N ILE A 548 10.14 11.40 12.58
CA ILE A 548 11.01 10.68 13.53
C ILE A 548 12.48 11.06 13.31
N PHE A 549 12.97 10.98 12.06
CA PHE A 549 14.34 11.38 11.74
C PHE A 549 14.58 12.85 12.04
N GLY A 550 13.60 13.71 11.75
CA GLY A 550 13.63 15.13 12.04
C GLY A 550 13.77 15.45 13.52
N LEU A 551 12.92 14.88 14.37
CA LEU A 551 12.94 15.06 15.82
C LEU A 551 14.25 14.57 16.44
N ILE A 552 14.73 13.38 16.04
CA ILE A 552 16.01 12.82 16.52
C ILE A 552 17.18 13.69 16.06
N ALA A 553 17.21 14.06 14.78
CA ALA A 553 18.22 14.96 14.25
C ALA A 553 18.17 16.31 14.99
N ASN A 554 16.98 16.78 15.36
CA ASN A 554 16.81 18.06 16.03
C ASN A 554 17.29 18.04 17.48
N LEU A 555 17.08 16.94 18.22
CA LEU A 555 17.69 16.75 19.52
C LEU A 555 19.22 16.84 19.43
N PHE A 556 19.82 16.24 18.39
CA PHE A 556 21.26 16.34 18.17
C PHE A 556 21.69 17.76 17.76
N THR A 557 21.04 18.37 16.77
CA THR A 557 21.45 19.69 16.24
C THR A 557 21.19 20.80 17.25
N GLY A 558 20.01 20.83 17.87
CA GLY A 558 19.63 21.81 18.87
C GLY A 558 20.49 21.74 20.14
N LEU A 559 20.74 20.55 20.68
CA LEU A 559 21.42 20.42 21.98
C LEU A 559 22.95 20.28 21.88
N THR A 560 23.47 19.69 20.79
CA THR A 560 24.90 19.45 20.62
C THR A 560 25.55 20.43 19.66
N VAL A 561 24.97 20.62 18.47
CA VAL A 561 25.55 21.47 17.41
C VAL A 561 25.40 22.94 17.77
N THR A 562 24.19 23.42 18.11
CA THR A 562 23.98 24.81 18.53
C THR A 562 24.84 25.14 19.76
N TYR A 563 24.96 24.21 20.73
CA TYR A 563 25.87 24.38 21.88
C TYR A 563 27.31 24.59 21.44
N ALA A 564 27.84 23.69 20.61
CA ALA A 564 29.21 23.77 20.12
C ALA A 564 29.46 25.07 19.34
N LEU A 565 28.53 25.46 18.46
CA LEU A 565 28.61 26.68 17.67
C LEU A 565 28.62 27.93 18.56
N CYS A 566 27.74 28.01 19.57
CA CYS A 566 27.70 29.13 20.50
C CYS A 566 29.00 29.27 21.30
N VAL A 567 29.53 28.16 21.83
CA VAL A 567 30.79 28.16 22.58
C VAL A 567 31.99 28.51 21.69
N LEU A 568 32.05 27.96 20.47
CA LEU A 568 33.10 28.27 19.51
C LEU A 568 33.06 29.74 19.07
N TRP A 569 31.87 30.28 18.81
CA TRP A 569 31.69 31.67 18.42
C TRP A 569 32.07 32.63 19.54
N GLU A 570 31.59 32.37 20.77
CA GLU A 570 31.97 33.14 21.95
C GLU A 570 33.49 33.11 22.16
N GLY A 571 34.11 31.92 22.11
CA GLY A 571 35.55 31.78 22.33
C GLY A 571 36.41 32.49 21.27
N LYS A 572 35.95 32.55 20.02
CA LYS A 572 36.69 33.18 18.91
C LYS A 572 36.48 34.69 18.82
N PHE A 573 35.26 35.17 19.06
CA PHE A 573 34.88 36.56 18.83
C PHE A 573 34.59 37.35 20.11
N GLY A 574 34.51 36.70 21.27
CA GLY A 574 34.27 37.30 22.58
C GLY A 574 32.88 37.93 22.76
N LYS A 575 32.00 37.82 21.75
CA LYS A 575 30.68 38.44 21.72
C LYS A 575 29.68 37.49 21.06
N LEU A 576 28.61 37.16 21.77
CA LEU A 576 27.41 36.49 21.24
C LEU A 576 26.21 37.36 21.59
N SER A 577 25.54 37.89 20.57
CA SER A 577 24.25 38.55 20.73
C SER A 577 23.13 37.51 20.68
N VAL A 578 22.26 37.54 21.69
CA VAL A 578 20.97 36.82 21.73
C VAL A 578 19.81 37.72 21.31
N GLY A 579 20.09 38.79 20.56
CA GLY A 579 19.11 39.79 20.13
C GLY A 579 18.76 40.82 21.21
N LYS A 580 18.27 41.98 20.79
CA LYS A 580 17.82 43.08 21.68
C LYS A 580 16.30 43.27 21.66
N LEU A 581 15.60 42.62 20.73
CA LEU A 581 14.16 42.72 20.59
C LEU A 581 13.49 41.85 21.66
N HIS A 582 12.64 42.49 22.47
CA HIS A 582 11.76 41.86 23.44
C HIS A 582 10.33 42.37 23.17
N PHE A 583 9.48 41.55 22.55
CA PHE A 583 8.08 41.92 22.37
C PHE A 583 7.35 42.03 23.71
N PHE A 584 7.69 41.15 24.65
CA PHE A 584 7.15 41.17 26.01
C PHE A 584 8.30 40.97 27.01
N GLY A 585 8.56 41.97 27.87
CA GLY A 585 9.68 41.93 28.83
C GLY A 585 9.36 41.14 30.09
N LYS A 586 8.49 41.68 30.94
CA LYS A 586 7.90 40.99 32.10
C LYS A 586 6.39 41.23 32.11
N PRO A 587 5.66 40.65 31.16
CA PRO A 587 4.22 40.83 31.11
C PRO A 587 3.57 40.17 32.33
N ASN A 588 2.87 40.95 33.16
CA ASN A 588 2.08 40.44 34.29
C ASN A 588 0.61 40.30 33.87
N PHE A 589 0.33 39.50 32.84
CA PHE A 589 -1.04 39.22 32.42
C PHE A 589 -1.70 38.23 33.38
N ASP A 590 -2.90 38.55 33.87
CA ASP A 590 -3.66 37.69 34.78
C ASP A 590 -4.49 36.65 34.02
N PHE A 591 -3.82 35.61 33.50
CA PHE A 591 -4.47 34.48 32.85
C PHE A 591 -5.39 33.69 33.81
N VAL A 592 -5.04 33.67 35.10
CA VAL A 592 -5.74 32.90 36.14
C VAL A 592 -7.07 33.55 36.51
N GLY A 593 -7.15 34.88 36.50
CA GLY A 593 -8.39 35.64 36.67
C GLY A 593 -9.34 35.50 35.48
N TRP A 594 -8.81 35.40 34.26
CA TRP A 594 -9.59 35.28 33.03
C TRP A 594 -10.13 33.86 32.77
N ARG A 595 -9.64 32.86 33.50
CA ARG A 595 -9.97 31.43 33.28
C ARG A 595 -11.46 31.12 33.21
N LYS A 596 -12.30 31.83 33.99
CA LYS A 596 -13.75 31.58 34.02
C LYS A 596 -14.38 31.91 32.67
N TYR A 597 -14.00 33.05 32.09
CA TYR A 597 -14.53 33.48 30.80
C TYR A 597 -13.99 32.60 29.66
N THR A 598 -12.68 32.31 29.67
CA THR A 598 -12.07 31.50 28.61
C THR A 598 -12.60 30.06 28.64
N PHE A 599 -12.71 29.43 29.81
CA PHE A 599 -13.29 28.09 29.92
C PHE A 599 -14.78 28.06 29.56
N SER A 600 -15.56 29.07 29.94
CA SER A 600 -16.98 29.13 29.56
C SER A 600 -17.16 29.30 28.06
N VAL A 601 -16.44 30.23 27.42
CA VAL A 601 -16.56 30.48 25.97
C VAL A 601 -16.04 29.29 25.17
N SER A 602 -14.84 28.79 25.50
CA SER A 602 -14.23 27.67 24.78
C SER A 602 -15.03 26.38 24.98
N GLY A 603 -15.49 26.11 26.21
CA GLY A 603 -16.35 24.97 26.51
C GLY A 603 -17.69 25.02 25.79
N ALA A 604 -18.35 26.19 25.75
CA ALA A 604 -19.61 26.36 25.02
C ALA A 604 -19.41 26.14 23.50
N LEU A 605 -18.33 26.68 22.93
CA LEU A 605 -18.00 26.46 21.53
C LEU A 605 -17.75 24.97 21.24
N ASN A 606 -17.03 24.28 22.13
CA ASN A 606 -16.76 22.86 21.98
C ASN A 606 -18.03 22.01 22.03
N ILE A 607 -18.94 22.29 22.97
CA ILE A 607 -20.25 21.64 23.05
C ILE A 607 -21.07 21.88 21.78
N LEU A 608 -21.09 23.12 21.27
CA LEU A 608 -21.79 23.45 20.02
C LEU A 608 -21.21 22.64 18.85
N VAL A 609 -19.89 22.57 18.74
CA VAL A 609 -19.20 21.77 17.72
C VAL A 609 -19.53 20.29 17.87
N ILE A 610 -19.54 19.73 19.07
CA ILE A 610 -19.90 18.33 19.32
C ILE A 610 -21.35 18.07 18.88
N ILE A 611 -22.30 18.93 19.27
CA ILE A 611 -23.71 18.81 18.84
C ILE A 611 -23.80 18.90 17.32
N PHE A 612 -23.08 19.84 16.71
CA PHE A 612 -23.03 20.01 15.27
C PHE A 612 -22.52 18.73 14.60
N ILE A 613 -21.42 18.15 15.06
CA ILE A 613 -20.86 16.88 14.57
C ILE A 613 -21.87 15.74 14.74
N LEU A 614 -22.49 15.58 15.92
CA LEU A 614 -23.43 14.49 16.21
C LEU A 614 -24.69 14.53 15.32
N TRP A 615 -25.20 15.72 14.96
CA TRP A 615 -26.40 15.84 14.13
C TRP A 615 -26.18 15.62 12.63
N GLY A 616 -25.04 16.07 12.08
CA GLY A 616 -24.79 15.98 10.64
C GLY A 616 -23.70 14.99 10.22
N GLY A 617 -23.05 14.31 11.16
CA GLY A 617 -21.89 13.45 10.90
C GLY A 617 -20.64 14.22 10.43
N LEU A 618 -19.58 13.48 10.12
CA LEU A 618 -18.38 13.99 9.45
C LEU A 618 -18.39 13.52 7.99
N GLU A 619 -17.85 14.35 7.09
CA GLU A 619 -17.70 13.98 5.70
C GLU A 619 -16.46 13.11 5.52
N TYR A 620 -16.64 11.82 5.26
CA TYR A 620 -15.53 10.91 5.04
C TYR A 620 -15.17 10.78 3.56
N ALA A 621 -13.87 10.74 3.27
CA ALA A 621 -13.32 10.49 1.94
C ALA A 621 -13.51 9.02 1.52
N VAL A 622 -13.17 8.73 0.25
CA VAL A 622 -13.19 7.38 -0.33
C VAL A 622 -12.31 6.40 0.46
N ASP A 623 -11.27 6.90 1.13
CA ASP A 623 -10.41 6.10 2.03
C ASP A 623 -11.20 5.37 3.12
N PHE A 624 -12.31 5.93 3.61
CA PHE A 624 -13.10 5.33 4.69
C PHE A 624 -14.45 4.81 4.23
N LYS A 625 -15.07 5.42 3.20
CA LYS A 625 -16.36 4.97 2.67
C LYS A 625 -16.24 3.82 1.68
N GLY A 626 -15.06 3.63 1.10
CA GLY A 626 -14.90 2.83 -0.12
C GLY A 626 -15.47 3.54 -1.35
N GLY A 627 -15.08 3.08 -2.54
CA GLY A 627 -15.49 3.65 -3.83
C GLY A 627 -14.32 3.98 -4.74
N VAL A 628 -14.59 4.78 -5.77
CA VAL A 628 -13.59 5.27 -6.74
C VAL A 628 -13.49 6.78 -6.63
N LEU A 629 -12.28 7.29 -6.47
CA LEU A 629 -11.93 8.69 -6.65
C LEU A 629 -11.14 8.81 -7.96
N THR A 630 -11.69 9.49 -8.96
CA THR A 630 -10.98 9.83 -10.20
C THR A 630 -10.61 11.31 -10.18
N GLU A 631 -9.34 11.60 -10.43
CA GLU A 631 -8.79 12.94 -10.56
C GLU A 631 -8.62 13.29 -12.03
N VAL A 632 -9.34 14.31 -12.50
CA VAL A 632 -9.36 14.71 -13.90
C VAL A 632 -8.86 16.15 -14.02
N ARG A 633 -7.85 16.39 -14.85
CA ARG A 633 -7.42 17.71 -15.28
C ARG A 633 -8.22 18.10 -16.51
N MET A 634 -8.83 19.26 -16.44
CA MET A 634 -9.45 19.89 -17.58
C MET A 634 -8.56 21.03 -18.05
N LEU A 635 -8.12 20.98 -19.30
CA LEU A 635 -7.13 21.90 -19.86
C LEU A 635 -7.82 23.13 -20.48
N LYS A 636 -7.33 24.34 -20.16
CA LYS A 636 -7.84 25.62 -20.70
C LYS A 636 -9.35 25.83 -20.51
N SER A 637 -9.88 25.53 -19.33
CA SER A 637 -11.31 25.51 -19.11
C SER A 637 -11.91 26.78 -18.49
N GLN A 638 -13.24 26.84 -18.47
CA GLN A 638 -14.07 27.92 -17.92
C GLN A 638 -14.50 27.65 -16.46
N LYS A 639 -14.95 28.71 -15.78
CA LYS A 639 -15.14 28.78 -14.32
C LYS A 639 -16.20 27.81 -13.74
N ASP A 640 -17.09 27.24 -14.57
CA ASP A 640 -18.27 26.46 -14.14
C ASP A 640 -18.18 24.95 -14.46
N GLU A 641 -16.98 24.44 -14.66
CA GLU A 641 -16.76 23.08 -15.17
C GLU A 641 -17.22 21.95 -14.22
N ALA A 642 -17.23 22.19 -12.91
CA ALA A 642 -17.74 21.24 -11.94
C ALA A 642 -19.21 20.88 -12.21
N GLN A 643 -20.03 21.87 -12.52
CA GLN A 643 -21.45 21.66 -12.81
C GLN A 643 -21.62 20.97 -14.17
N ASN A 644 -20.87 21.39 -15.18
CA ASN A 644 -20.90 20.78 -16.51
C ASN A 644 -20.50 19.29 -16.48
N ILE A 645 -19.51 18.93 -15.66
CA ILE A 645 -19.10 17.54 -15.46
C ILE A 645 -20.18 16.76 -14.71
N GLN A 646 -20.78 17.34 -13.66
CA GLN A 646 -21.88 16.69 -12.96
C GLN A 646 -23.06 16.40 -13.91
N GLU A 647 -23.42 17.36 -14.76
CA GLU A 647 -24.45 17.17 -15.79
C GLU A 647 -24.07 16.11 -16.83
N ALA A 648 -22.81 16.04 -17.24
CA ALA A 648 -22.31 15.01 -18.16
C ALA A 648 -22.42 13.61 -17.56
N LEU A 649 -22.12 13.46 -16.26
CA LEU A 649 -22.27 12.20 -15.53
C LEU A 649 -23.75 11.79 -15.42
N THR A 650 -24.64 12.72 -15.07
CA THR A 650 -26.08 12.45 -15.01
C THR A 650 -26.65 12.05 -16.39
N LYS A 651 -26.22 12.71 -17.47
CA LYS A 651 -26.59 12.30 -18.85
C LYS A 651 -26.09 10.92 -19.23
N ALA A 652 -24.99 10.46 -18.64
CA ALA A 652 -24.46 9.12 -18.85
C ALA A 652 -25.16 8.04 -18.01
N GLY A 653 -26.21 8.39 -17.25
CA GLY A 653 -26.96 7.48 -16.40
C GLY A 653 -26.32 7.24 -15.02
N LEU A 654 -25.39 8.12 -14.61
CA LEU A 654 -24.80 8.11 -13.28
C LEU A 654 -25.48 9.21 -12.45
N ASP A 655 -26.50 8.82 -11.69
CA ASP A 655 -27.26 9.72 -10.83
C ASP A 655 -26.36 10.37 -9.76
N GLY A 656 -26.73 11.57 -9.29
CA GLY A 656 -25.90 12.39 -8.39
C GLY A 656 -25.57 11.77 -7.02
N GLU A 657 -26.26 10.70 -6.63
CA GLU A 657 -25.91 9.88 -5.46
C GLU A 657 -24.81 8.85 -5.77
N GLN A 658 -24.76 8.35 -7.01
CA GLN A 658 -23.78 7.36 -7.43
C GLN A 658 -22.47 8.04 -7.81
N ALA A 659 -22.51 9.13 -8.57
CA ALA A 659 -21.34 9.89 -9.03
C ALA A 659 -21.46 11.37 -8.68
N ARG A 660 -20.53 11.88 -7.85
CA ARG A 660 -20.54 13.27 -7.40
C ARG A 660 -19.19 13.93 -7.61
N VAL A 661 -19.21 15.13 -8.19
CA VAL A 661 -18.08 16.04 -8.19
C VAL A 661 -17.86 16.51 -6.75
N GLN A 662 -16.72 16.13 -6.16
CA GLN A 662 -16.39 16.44 -4.77
C GLN A 662 -15.76 17.82 -4.63
N SER A 663 -14.88 18.18 -5.56
CA SER A 663 -14.23 19.48 -5.59
C SER A 663 -13.78 19.81 -7.00
N SER A 664 -13.74 21.10 -7.30
CA SER A 664 -13.07 21.65 -8.46
C SER A 664 -12.15 22.76 -7.99
N GLN A 665 -10.87 22.60 -8.26
CA GLN A 665 -9.85 23.56 -7.87
C GLN A 665 -9.07 23.97 -9.12
N ARG A 666 -8.77 25.25 -9.22
CA ARG A 666 -7.86 25.73 -10.27
C ARG A 666 -6.45 25.26 -9.95
N VAL A 667 -5.80 24.61 -10.92
CA VAL A 667 -4.45 24.05 -10.79
C VAL A 667 -3.55 24.63 -11.89
N GLY A 668 -2.25 24.72 -11.61
CA GLY A 668 -1.25 25.26 -12.52
C GLY A 668 -0.90 26.74 -12.28
N ALA A 669 0.20 27.19 -12.88
CA ALA A 669 0.67 28.58 -12.80
C ALA A 669 -0.41 29.55 -13.33
N SER A 670 -0.43 30.81 -12.83
CA SER A 670 -1.47 31.82 -13.07
C SER A 670 -1.92 32.06 -14.53
N ASP A 671 -1.14 31.61 -15.52
CA ASP A 671 -1.45 31.73 -16.96
C ASP A 671 -2.23 30.56 -17.57
N LYS A 672 -2.38 29.42 -16.86
CA LYS A 672 -3.20 28.28 -17.31
C LYS A 672 -4.51 28.25 -16.49
N ASN A 673 -5.65 28.12 -17.17
CA ASN A 673 -6.95 27.90 -16.53
C ASN A 673 -7.22 26.39 -16.48
N ASP A 674 -6.34 25.63 -15.82
CA ASP A 674 -6.56 24.20 -15.68
C ASP A 674 -7.34 23.95 -14.39
N TYR A 675 -8.25 22.98 -14.42
CA TYR A 675 -9.06 22.61 -13.26
C TYR A 675 -8.84 21.15 -12.91
N LEU A 676 -8.54 20.88 -11.65
CA LEU A 676 -8.56 19.53 -11.10
C LEU A 676 -9.95 19.26 -10.53
N VAL A 677 -10.60 18.26 -11.10
CA VAL A 677 -11.94 17.81 -10.71
C VAL A 677 -11.82 16.44 -10.09
N ARG A 678 -12.28 16.34 -8.84
CA ARG A 678 -12.32 15.09 -8.08
C ARG A 678 -13.70 14.48 -8.17
N LEU A 679 -13.80 13.30 -8.76
CA LEU A 679 -15.04 12.57 -8.98
C LEU A 679 -15.06 11.37 -8.05
N ALA A 680 -16.02 11.33 -7.13
CA ALA A 680 -16.22 10.14 -6.31
C ALA A 680 -17.42 9.35 -6.81
N LEU A 681 -17.25 8.04 -6.89
CA LEU A 681 -18.29 7.12 -7.28
C LEU A 681 -18.45 6.02 -6.24
N GLN A 682 -19.67 5.88 -5.73
CA GLN A 682 -20.04 4.87 -4.75
C GLN A 682 -20.75 3.73 -5.46
N ALA A 683 -20.43 2.49 -5.07
CA ALA A 683 -21.13 1.32 -5.59
C ALA A 683 -22.63 1.42 -5.22
N PRO A 684 -23.57 1.16 -6.15
CA PRO A 684 -24.99 1.16 -5.83
C PRO A 684 -25.30 0.16 -4.71
N GLU A 685 -26.17 0.53 -3.77
CA GLU A 685 -26.65 -0.40 -2.75
C GLU A 685 -27.29 -1.65 -3.40
N GLY A 686 -26.81 -2.85 -3.04
CA GLY A 686 -27.45 -4.12 -3.39
C GLY A 686 -26.92 -4.90 -4.61
N LYS A 687 -25.84 -4.48 -5.27
CA LYS A 687 -25.16 -5.27 -6.33
C LYS A 687 -23.96 -6.07 -5.80
N PRO A 688 -23.60 -7.22 -6.42
CA PRO A 688 -22.60 -8.13 -5.87
C PRO A 688 -21.24 -7.46 -5.74
N LYS A 689 -20.67 -7.55 -4.54
CA LYS A 689 -19.42 -6.97 -4.05
C LYS A 689 -18.15 -7.53 -4.72
N SER A 690 -18.16 -7.67 -6.04
CA SER A 690 -17.03 -8.21 -6.79
C SER A 690 -16.09 -7.09 -7.23
N GLN A 691 -14.79 -7.37 -7.11
CA GLN A 691 -13.64 -6.54 -7.48
C GLN A 691 -13.67 -6.02 -8.94
N GLY A 692 -14.56 -6.56 -9.80
CA GLY A 692 -14.80 -6.09 -11.17
C GLY A 692 -15.67 -4.83 -11.29
N ASP A 693 -16.43 -4.47 -10.25
CA ASP A 693 -17.37 -3.33 -10.29
C ASP A 693 -16.63 -1.98 -10.29
N THR A 694 -15.47 -1.91 -9.65
CA THR A 694 -14.70 -0.67 -9.50
C THR A 694 -14.02 -0.23 -10.81
N LEU A 695 -13.60 -1.20 -11.64
CA LEU A 695 -13.06 -0.99 -12.98
C LEU A 695 -14.14 -0.54 -13.98
N TYR A 696 -15.34 -1.14 -13.86
CA TYR A 696 -16.51 -0.74 -14.64
C TYR A 696 -16.85 0.72 -14.36
N THR A 697 -16.85 1.10 -13.08
CA THR A 697 -17.10 2.45 -12.62
C THR A 697 -16.10 3.49 -13.15
N GLN A 698 -14.79 3.20 -13.12
CA GLN A 698 -13.79 4.12 -13.68
C GLN A 698 -13.98 4.31 -15.19
N LYS A 699 -14.11 3.22 -15.95
CA LYS A 699 -14.31 3.28 -17.41
C LYS A 699 -15.63 3.94 -17.78
N LEU A 700 -16.66 3.85 -16.94
CA LEU A 700 -17.89 4.60 -17.14
C LEU A 700 -17.65 6.12 -17.05
N ILE A 701 -16.89 6.57 -16.06
CA ILE A 701 -16.51 7.99 -15.93
C ILE A 701 -15.69 8.43 -17.15
N GLU A 702 -14.65 7.66 -17.50
CA GLU A 702 -13.80 7.97 -18.65
C GLU A 702 -14.62 8.07 -19.94
N ASN A 703 -15.48 7.08 -20.20
CA ASN A 703 -16.33 7.08 -21.39
C ASN A 703 -17.39 8.19 -21.36
N ALA A 704 -17.96 8.51 -20.20
CA ALA A 704 -18.92 9.61 -20.06
C ALA A 704 -18.27 10.95 -20.38
N LEU A 705 -17.07 11.19 -19.86
CA LEU A 705 -16.31 12.41 -20.09
C LEU A 705 -15.80 12.51 -21.53
N LEU A 706 -15.24 11.43 -22.09
CA LEU A 706 -14.74 11.40 -23.47
C LEU A 706 -15.85 11.52 -24.53
N LYS A 707 -17.10 11.22 -24.19
CA LYS A 707 -18.27 11.49 -25.05
C LYS A 707 -18.59 12.98 -25.13
N GLN A 708 -18.38 13.72 -24.04
CA GLN A 708 -18.77 15.12 -23.91
C GLN A 708 -17.62 16.08 -24.26
N TYR A 709 -16.37 15.64 -24.08
CA TYR A 709 -15.18 16.47 -24.22
C TYR A 709 -14.12 15.79 -25.11
N PRO A 710 -13.37 16.56 -25.91
CA PRO A 710 -12.22 16.05 -26.65
C PRO A 710 -11.17 15.42 -25.73
N LYS A 711 -10.51 14.36 -26.21
CA LYS A 711 -9.41 13.69 -25.49
C LYS A 711 -8.23 14.63 -25.21
N GLU A 712 -8.06 15.68 -26.00
CA GLU A 712 -7.00 16.68 -25.85
C GLU A 712 -7.27 17.73 -24.77
N SER A 713 -8.54 17.88 -24.34
CA SER A 713 -8.93 18.81 -23.27
C SER A 713 -9.02 18.15 -21.89
N ILE A 714 -8.89 16.82 -21.82
CA ILE A 714 -9.01 16.04 -20.60
C ILE A 714 -7.76 15.19 -20.38
N GLU A 715 -7.15 15.33 -19.21
CA GLU A 715 -6.08 14.45 -18.74
C GLU A 715 -6.53 13.75 -17.46
N PHE A 716 -6.63 12.42 -17.48
CA PHE A 716 -6.86 11.63 -16.27
C PHE A 716 -5.56 11.59 -15.48
N ILE A 717 -5.54 12.28 -14.35
CA ILE A 717 -4.34 12.48 -13.56
C ILE A 717 -4.12 11.32 -12.61
N GLY A 718 -5.19 10.79 -12.04
CA GLY A 718 -5.07 9.74 -11.05
C GLY A 718 -6.39 9.06 -10.77
N THR A 719 -6.31 7.85 -10.23
CA THR A 719 -7.49 7.12 -9.78
C THR A 719 -7.13 6.35 -8.53
N THR A 720 -7.92 6.56 -7.48
CA THR A 720 -7.85 5.79 -6.23
C THR A 720 -9.12 4.98 -6.10
N SER A 721 -9.00 3.71 -5.78
CA SER A 721 -10.08 2.78 -5.58
C SER A 721 -9.84 2.07 -4.26
N VAL A 722 -10.86 2.07 -3.40
CA VAL A 722 -10.80 1.43 -2.07
C VAL A 722 -12.03 0.55 -1.93
N SER A 723 -11.85 -0.71 -1.53
CA SER A 723 -12.98 -1.59 -1.23
C SER A 723 -13.71 -1.12 0.03
N GLN A 724 -14.99 -1.44 0.17
CA GLN A 724 -15.75 -1.04 1.35
C GLN A 724 -15.15 -1.65 2.63
N GLU A 725 -14.73 -2.92 2.58
CA GLU A 725 -14.12 -3.60 3.72
C GLU A 725 -12.80 -2.95 4.13
N ALA A 726 -11.99 -2.52 3.15
CA ALA A 726 -10.76 -1.80 3.41
C ALA A 726 -11.04 -0.42 4.05
N GLY A 727 -12.08 0.28 3.59
CA GLY A 727 -12.46 1.57 4.17
C GLY A 727 -12.90 1.49 5.63
N GLU A 728 -13.74 0.50 5.97
CA GLU A 728 -14.14 0.23 7.36
C GLU A 728 -12.95 -0.15 8.25
N GLU A 729 -12.00 -0.90 7.69
CA GLU A 729 -10.74 -1.23 8.35
C GLU A 729 -9.89 0.02 8.60
N PHE A 730 -9.68 0.87 7.59
CA PHE A 730 -8.90 2.10 7.70
C PHE A 730 -9.52 3.05 8.73
N GLN A 731 -10.84 3.14 8.78
CA GLN A 731 -11.55 3.96 9.76
C GLN A 731 -11.34 3.43 11.18
N SER A 732 -11.40 2.12 11.37
CA SER A 732 -11.12 1.47 12.65
C SER A 732 -9.68 1.73 13.11
N ILE A 733 -8.72 1.61 12.19
CA ILE A 733 -7.30 1.86 12.46
C ILE A 733 -7.06 3.33 12.82
N ALA A 734 -7.66 4.27 12.10
CA ALA A 734 -7.52 5.70 12.37
C ALA A 734 -7.93 6.05 13.81
N TRP A 735 -9.08 5.55 14.28
CA TRP A 735 -9.52 5.76 15.66
C TRP A 735 -8.61 5.07 16.67
N LEU A 736 -8.17 3.85 16.40
CA LEU A 736 -7.21 3.13 17.24
C LEU A 736 -5.93 3.95 17.40
N VAL A 737 -5.39 4.52 16.32
CA VAL A 737 -4.17 5.32 16.34
C VAL A 737 -4.34 6.59 17.17
N ILE A 738 -5.45 7.31 17.02
CA ILE A 738 -5.72 8.52 17.80
C ILE A 738 -5.82 8.19 19.29
N ILE A 739 -6.55 7.13 19.65
CA ILE A 739 -6.72 6.70 21.04
C ILE A 739 -5.40 6.19 21.61
N ALA A 740 -4.69 5.31 20.90
CA ALA A 740 -3.41 4.75 21.34
C ALA A 740 -2.37 5.86 21.54
N THR A 741 -2.28 6.82 20.61
CA THR A 741 -1.40 7.99 20.74
C THR A 741 -1.74 8.81 21.98
N SER A 742 -3.02 9.08 22.21
CA SER A 742 -3.49 9.82 23.38
C SER A 742 -3.16 9.11 24.69
N ILE A 743 -3.32 7.77 24.73
CA ILE A 743 -2.95 6.95 25.90
C ILE A 743 -1.44 6.97 26.13
N CYS A 744 -0.63 6.83 25.08
CA CYS A 744 0.83 6.89 25.20
C CYS A 744 1.30 8.25 25.74
N ILE A 745 0.72 9.35 25.23
CA ILE A 745 0.99 10.71 25.72
C ILE A 745 0.56 10.84 27.19
N LEU A 746 -0.64 10.39 27.56
CA LEU A 746 -1.11 10.44 28.95
C LEU A 746 -0.19 9.65 29.88
N ALA A 747 0.20 8.43 29.49
CA ALA A 747 1.08 7.59 30.29
C ALA A 747 2.45 8.25 30.49
N TYR A 748 3.00 8.88 29.44
CA TYR A 748 4.24 9.63 29.54
C TYR A 748 4.10 10.83 30.49
N LEU A 749 3.06 11.64 30.30
CA LEU A 749 2.82 12.83 31.13
C LEU A 749 2.56 12.47 32.59
N TRP A 750 1.86 11.37 32.86
CA TRP A 750 1.66 10.89 34.23
C TRP A 750 2.95 10.36 34.85
N PHE A 751 3.83 9.73 34.08
CA PHE A 751 5.15 9.34 34.60
C PHE A 751 6.03 10.57 34.88
N ARG A 752 5.96 11.59 34.02
CA ARG A 752 6.84 12.76 34.06
C ARG A 752 6.39 13.87 35.02
N PHE A 753 5.08 14.07 35.13
CA PHE A 753 4.39 15.09 35.92
C PHE A 753 3.33 14.46 36.83
N GLU A 754 2.71 15.24 37.71
CA GLU A 754 1.59 14.70 38.51
C GLU A 754 0.40 14.32 37.63
N LEU A 755 -0.38 13.32 38.04
CA LEU A 755 -1.54 12.81 37.29
C LEU A 755 -2.53 13.93 36.89
N VAL A 756 -2.69 14.95 37.74
CA VAL A 756 -3.59 16.10 37.47
C VAL A 756 -3.15 16.88 36.23
N PHE A 757 -1.85 17.09 36.05
CA PHE A 757 -1.29 17.72 34.85
C PHE A 757 -1.54 16.87 33.60
N GLY A 758 -1.34 15.55 33.70
CA GLY A 758 -1.64 14.61 32.62
C GLY A 758 -3.10 14.63 32.17
N ILE A 759 -4.04 14.63 33.13
CA ILE A 759 -5.49 14.73 32.83
C ILE A 759 -5.80 16.08 32.18
N GLY A 760 -5.26 17.19 32.70
CA GLY A 760 -5.45 18.52 32.14
C GLY A 760 -4.98 18.62 30.68
N ALA A 761 -3.81 18.05 30.38
CA ALA A 761 -3.29 17.98 29.01
C ALA A 761 -4.21 17.19 28.08
N VAL A 762 -4.70 16.01 28.50
CA VAL A 762 -5.61 15.21 27.66
C VAL A 762 -6.93 15.94 27.41
N VAL A 763 -7.48 16.64 28.41
CA VAL A 763 -8.70 17.45 28.21
C VAL A 763 -8.46 18.57 27.19
N ALA A 764 -7.30 19.24 27.24
CA ALA A 764 -6.93 20.24 26.24
C ALA A 764 -6.78 19.62 24.83
N LEU A 765 -6.19 18.43 24.71
CA LEU A 765 -6.06 17.74 23.44
C LEU A 765 -7.41 17.34 22.83
N ILE A 766 -8.31 16.78 23.63
CA ILE A 766 -9.67 16.46 23.18
C ILE A 766 -10.38 17.73 22.73
N HIS A 767 -10.20 18.82 23.48
CA HIS A 767 -10.76 20.11 23.15
C HIS A 767 -10.30 20.60 21.76
N ASP A 768 -8.99 20.61 21.52
CA ASP A 768 -8.39 21.10 20.27
C ASP A 768 -8.76 20.22 19.08
N LEU A 769 -8.79 18.90 19.28
CA LEU A 769 -9.24 17.95 18.27
C LEU A 769 -10.71 18.17 17.88
N CYS A 770 -11.60 18.32 18.86
CA CYS A 770 -13.01 18.60 18.62
C CYS A 770 -13.21 19.89 17.84
N LEU A 771 -12.58 21.00 18.24
CA LEU A 771 -12.69 22.27 17.52
C LEU A 771 -12.19 22.17 16.08
N THR A 772 -11.06 21.49 15.88
CA THR A 772 -10.49 21.29 14.54
C THR A 772 -11.46 20.48 13.65
N LEU A 773 -12.01 19.39 14.17
CA LEU A 773 -13.05 18.61 13.47
C LEU A 773 -14.30 19.44 13.16
N GLY A 774 -14.69 20.34 14.07
CA GLY A 774 -15.78 21.28 13.85
C GLY A 774 -15.54 22.24 12.68
N VAL A 775 -14.34 22.81 12.58
CA VAL A 775 -13.94 23.68 11.47
C VAL A 775 -13.91 22.91 10.16
N LEU A 776 -13.34 21.69 10.16
CA LEU A 776 -13.34 20.83 8.96
C LEU A 776 -14.76 20.52 8.49
N LYS A 777 -15.66 20.20 9.42
CA LYS A 777 -17.07 19.99 9.13
C LYS A 777 -17.74 21.25 8.57
N LEU A 778 -17.50 22.42 9.16
CA LEU A 778 -18.06 23.70 8.70
C LEU A 778 -17.60 24.01 7.26
N MET A 779 -16.38 23.63 6.91
CA MET A 779 -15.80 23.83 5.59
C MET A 779 -16.16 22.74 4.58
N HIS A 780 -16.99 21.76 4.96
CA HIS A 780 -17.29 20.57 4.15
C HIS A 780 -16.01 19.86 3.67
N TYR A 781 -14.97 19.87 4.51
CA TYR A 781 -13.71 19.23 4.19
C TYR A 781 -13.77 17.75 4.54
N GLN A 782 -13.36 16.90 3.59
CA GLN A 782 -13.44 15.46 3.77
C GLN A 782 -12.30 14.95 4.64
N ILE A 783 -12.64 14.08 5.59
CA ILE A 783 -11.66 13.36 6.40
C ILE A 783 -11.10 12.23 5.55
N SER A 784 -9.84 12.38 5.15
CA SER A 784 -9.00 11.37 4.49
C SER A 784 -7.93 10.84 5.44
N LEU A 785 -7.15 9.86 5.02
CA LEU A 785 -5.98 9.37 5.78
C LEU A 785 -4.94 10.48 6.03
N ASP A 786 -4.77 11.40 5.08
CA ASP A 786 -3.87 12.55 5.24
C ASP A 786 -4.40 13.54 6.31
N VAL A 787 -5.73 13.75 6.37
CA VAL A 787 -6.35 14.59 7.42
C VAL A 787 -6.15 13.95 8.80
N VAL A 788 -6.35 12.63 8.93
CA VAL A 788 -6.08 11.92 10.20
C VAL A 788 -4.63 12.13 10.64
N SER A 789 -3.68 12.08 9.70
CA SER A 789 -2.27 12.34 9.97
C SER A 789 -2.06 13.78 10.46
N ALA A 790 -2.69 14.77 9.82
CA ALA A 790 -2.64 16.16 10.23
C ALA A 790 -3.21 16.39 11.65
N LEU A 791 -4.30 15.69 12.00
CA LEU A 791 -4.88 15.74 13.35
C LEU A 791 -3.93 15.14 14.40
N LEU A 792 -3.23 14.06 14.07
CA LEU A 792 -2.25 13.44 14.98
C LEU A 792 -1.02 14.32 15.20
N ILE A 793 -0.58 15.05 14.17
CA ILE A 793 0.45 16.10 14.31
C ILE A 793 -0.03 17.19 15.26
N LEU A 794 -1.26 17.68 15.05
CA LEU A 794 -1.85 18.71 15.90
C LEU A 794 -1.86 18.27 17.36
N LEU A 795 -2.19 17.00 17.63
CA LEU A 795 -2.14 16.44 18.98
C LEU A 795 -0.71 16.48 19.54
N GLY A 796 0.30 16.01 18.79
CA GLY A 796 1.69 16.06 19.26
C GLY A 796 2.19 17.48 19.53
N PHE A 797 1.85 18.44 18.66
CA PHE A 797 2.28 19.84 18.78
C PHE A 797 1.57 20.57 19.93
N SER A 798 0.26 20.37 20.12
CA SER A 798 -0.48 20.99 21.24
C SER A 798 0.07 20.55 22.62
N VAL A 799 0.58 19.32 22.72
CA VAL A 799 1.25 18.83 23.95
C VAL A 799 2.57 19.56 24.21
N ASN A 800 3.33 19.94 23.18
CA ASN A 800 4.63 20.60 23.35
C ASN A 800 4.49 21.89 24.20
N ASP A 801 3.57 22.78 23.83
CA ASP A 801 3.31 24.02 24.57
C ASP A 801 2.86 23.73 26.01
N THR A 802 2.02 22.71 26.18
CA THR A 802 1.54 22.28 27.50
C THR A 802 2.69 21.81 28.41
N ILE A 803 3.66 21.06 27.86
CA ILE A 803 4.85 20.60 28.60
C ILE A 803 5.74 21.79 28.99
N VAL A 804 5.94 22.76 28.10
CA VAL A 804 6.73 23.96 28.39
C VAL A 804 6.11 24.76 29.53
N ILE A 805 4.78 24.86 29.57
CA ILE A 805 4.06 25.50 30.67
C ILE A 805 4.20 24.69 31.96
N PHE A 806 4.02 23.37 31.91
CA PHE A 806 4.10 22.50 33.09
C PHE A 806 5.49 22.46 33.73
N ASP A 807 6.56 22.44 32.93
CA ASP A 807 7.93 22.51 33.47
C ASP A 807 8.21 23.83 34.19
N ARG A 808 7.50 24.90 33.80
CA ARG A 808 7.69 26.23 34.39
C ARG A 808 6.91 26.46 35.67
N ILE A 809 5.82 25.71 35.88
CA ILE A 809 5.02 25.68 37.11
C ILE A 809 5.77 24.85 38.15
#